data_AF-A0A6P4ZNE0-F1
#
_entry.id   AF-A0A6P4ZNE0-F1
#
_cell.length_a   1.000
_cell.length_b   1.000
_cell.length_c   1.000
_cell.angle_alpha   90.00
_cell.angle_beta   90.00
_cell.angle_gamma   90.00
#
_symmetry.space_group_name_H-M   'P 1'
#
loop_
_entity.id
_entity.type
_entity.pdbx_description
1 polymer ?
#
loop_
_entity_poly.entity_id
_entity_poly.type
_entity_poly.pdbx_seq_one_letter_code
_entity_poly.pdbx_strand_id
1 'polypeptide(L)'
;MAATRCLFCVVVVIIFVLHTFKLVPGQVMTVEEIHGYREQVRSMFQHAYNGYLQYAYPYDELQPLTCDGTDTWGSYSLTLIDALDTLLVMGNHSEFRRVAQLLADTMTFDTDVNASVFETNIRVVGGLLSAHLLSRKAGVDLEPGWPCDGPLLRLAQDAARRLLPAFDTPTGMPYGTVNLRYGVPPGETPVTCTAGVGTFLVEFGTLSRLTGDPVFENTAIRALKALWDVRSDIGLVGNHIDVTTGRWTAVDSGIGAGVDSYFEYLVKGYILLGRPELMDMFKEYNKTINTYLKYDDWYMWANMKKGQVTMPVFQSLEAYWPGLQSLVGDVDSAMKSLHNYHQVWRQYGATPEFYNIPGNKAQEKREGYPLRPELVESAMYLYRATGDPFLLQLGRDVVEAINQITRTDCGYASIKDVRTHQLGNRMESFFLAETTKYLYLLFDPDNFIHNDGGHGEFVHTVNGRCVLDAGGYVFNTEAHPIDPAALYCCSTFKQDQEELQKLHTTLDFASLLEDFEEDIKEKDKKESVPSFPEKRLDSFMDPTIDETLASDTRQRLHFDKWKKSKVTRSWNEEDTKHPAIFTCPAQPFYSRFSILGEMFEEKYMPSKEDLLAMEPTSGELDDLVRRIGDSLRLKAAHKQRVGRERMAATQRASPYGLPVAKSGTVCKKSPPRNARRLLHRRCDADDPYAMLQELLRSGNLIKEAVKRLGNRGEKERAREARYHHDSNCDSPVSELSEMSSDSSDRSDSR
;
A
#
# COMPACT_ATOMS: atom_id res chain seq x y z
N MET A 1 14.99 -48.10 54.75
CA MET A 1 13.67 -47.59 55.20
C MET A 1 13.60 -46.05 55.23
N ALA A 2 14.41 -45.33 56.00
CA ALA A 2 14.29 -43.86 56.09
C ALA A 2 14.44 -43.13 54.73
N ALA A 3 15.53 -43.38 53.99
CA ALA A 3 15.77 -42.79 52.67
C ALA A 3 14.63 -43.07 51.66
N THR A 4 14.09 -44.29 51.70
CA THR A 4 12.97 -44.74 50.84
C THR A 4 11.69 -43.92 51.07
N ARG A 5 11.40 -43.56 52.33
CA ARG A 5 10.26 -42.69 52.67
C ARG A 5 10.49 -41.24 52.24
N CYS A 6 11.72 -40.73 52.37
CA CYS A 6 12.06 -39.38 51.94
C CYS A 6 11.90 -39.20 50.42
N LEU A 7 12.41 -40.15 49.63
CA LEU A 7 12.24 -40.15 48.17
C LEU A 7 10.76 -40.19 47.76
N PHE A 8 9.94 -41.02 48.44
CA PHE A 8 8.50 -41.09 48.18
C PHE A 8 7.79 -39.76 48.49
N CYS A 9 8.12 -39.09 49.59
CA CYS A 9 7.58 -37.76 49.89
C CYS A 9 7.99 -36.71 48.84
N VAL A 10 9.24 -36.71 48.37
CA VAL A 10 9.70 -35.78 47.32
C VAL A 10 8.96 -36.04 46.00
N VAL A 11 8.81 -37.30 45.59
CA VAL A 11 8.05 -37.67 44.38
C VAL A 11 6.57 -37.29 44.51
N VAL A 12 5.94 -37.53 45.67
CA VAL A 12 4.54 -37.12 45.91
C VAL A 12 4.40 -35.60 45.87
N VAL A 13 5.32 -34.83 46.47
CA VAL A 13 5.30 -33.36 46.40
C VAL A 13 5.50 -32.86 44.97
N ILE A 14 6.43 -33.45 44.20
CA ILE A 14 6.63 -33.10 42.79
C ILE A 14 5.37 -33.41 41.95
N ILE A 15 4.73 -34.57 42.15
CA ILE A 15 3.47 -34.91 41.47
C ILE A 15 2.35 -33.97 41.89
N PHE A 16 2.27 -33.59 43.17
CA PHE A 16 1.25 -32.65 43.66
C PHE A 16 1.46 -31.25 43.09
N VAL A 17 2.72 -30.78 43.00
CA VAL A 17 3.09 -29.52 42.31
C VAL A 17 2.77 -29.61 40.81
N LEU A 18 3.05 -30.71 40.13
CA LEU A 18 2.69 -30.92 38.71
C LEU A 18 1.18 -31.14 38.47
N HIS A 19 0.37 -31.33 39.52
CA HIS A 19 -1.09 -31.39 39.43
C HIS A 19 -1.77 -30.08 39.85
N THR A 20 -1.17 -29.29 40.75
CA THR A 20 -1.65 -27.93 41.06
C THR A 20 -1.19 -26.93 40.01
N PHE A 21 0.07 -26.99 39.58
CA PHE A 21 0.56 -26.36 38.35
C PHE A 21 0.25 -27.21 37.12
N LYS A 22 -1.05 -27.46 36.89
CA LYS A 22 -1.51 -27.39 35.51
C LYS A 22 -1.31 -25.94 35.08
N LEU A 23 -0.31 -25.71 34.22
CA LEU A 23 -0.30 -24.54 33.36
C LEU A 23 -1.64 -24.55 32.62
N VAL A 24 -2.56 -23.68 33.03
CA VAL A 24 -3.76 -23.39 32.27
C VAL A 24 -3.26 -22.76 30.98
N PRO A 25 -3.44 -23.38 29.80
CA PRO A 25 -3.11 -22.72 28.55
C PRO A 25 -3.94 -21.44 28.51
N GLY A 26 -3.30 -20.29 28.27
CA GLY A 26 -3.99 -19.00 28.24
C GLY A 26 -5.24 -19.13 27.37
N GLN A 27 -6.43 -18.89 27.96
CA GLN A 27 -7.68 -19.38 27.38
C GLN A 27 -7.90 -18.77 25.99
N VAL A 28 -7.68 -19.59 24.96
CA VAL A 28 -7.85 -19.20 23.57
C VAL A 28 -9.34 -18.94 23.37
N MET A 29 -9.69 -17.69 23.08
CA MET A 29 -11.09 -17.31 22.90
C MET A 29 -11.67 -17.99 21.66
N THR A 30 -12.91 -18.46 21.75
CA THR A 30 -13.57 -19.11 20.62
C THR A 30 -13.96 -18.09 19.55
N VAL A 31 -14.28 -18.57 18.33
CA VAL A 31 -14.76 -17.70 17.25
C VAL A 31 -16.04 -16.96 17.66
N GLU A 32 -16.90 -17.60 18.46
CA GLU A 32 -18.10 -16.99 19.03
C GLU A 32 -17.78 -15.90 20.07
N GLU A 33 -16.74 -16.07 20.89
CA GLU A 33 -16.27 -15.03 21.82
C GLU A 33 -15.65 -13.84 21.06
N ILE A 34 -14.80 -14.11 20.06
CA ILE A 34 -14.19 -13.08 19.19
C ILE A 34 -15.28 -12.28 18.47
N HIS A 35 -16.23 -12.95 17.82
CA HIS A 35 -17.38 -12.28 17.21
C HIS A 35 -18.21 -11.51 18.24
N GLY A 36 -18.40 -12.05 19.46
CA GLY A 36 -19.07 -11.36 20.55
C GLY A 36 -18.43 -10.01 20.89
N TYR A 37 -17.11 -9.96 21.02
CA TYR A 37 -16.37 -8.71 21.25
C TYR A 37 -16.42 -7.77 20.03
N ARG A 38 -16.34 -8.28 18.79
CA ARG A 38 -16.54 -7.46 17.59
C ARG A 38 -17.90 -6.74 17.57
N GLU A 39 -18.98 -7.48 17.85
CA GLU A 39 -20.33 -6.91 17.93
C GLU A 39 -20.48 -5.94 19.12
N GLN A 40 -19.82 -6.23 20.25
CA GLN A 40 -19.76 -5.30 21.39
C GLN A 40 -19.07 -3.99 21.01
N VAL A 41 -17.93 -4.03 20.30
CA VAL A 41 -17.23 -2.81 19.84
C VAL A 41 -18.06 -2.04 18.82
N ARG A 42 -18.76 -2.72 17.90
CA ARG A 42 -19.72 -2.06 16.99
C ARG A 42 -20.84 -1.34 17.77
N SER A 43 -21.31 -1.92 18.88
CA SER A 43 -22.26 -1.29 19.81
C SER A 43 -21.68 -0.11 20.61
N MET A 44 -20.39 -0.15 20.98
CA MET A 44 -19.67 0.98 21.58
C MET A 44 -19.63 2.17 20.62
N PHE A 45 -19.20 1.92 19.37
CA PHE A 45 -19.15 2.93 18.31
C PHE A 45 -20.55 3.52 18.05
N GLN A 46 -21.57 2.67 17.87
CA GLN A 46 -22.94 3.14 17.62
C GLN A 46 -23.50 3.99 18.76
N HIS A 47 -23.23 3.65 20.02
CA HIS A 47 -23.63 4.47 21.17
C HIS A 47 -22.99 5.86 21.15
N ALA A 48 -21.67 5.91 20.98
CA ALA A 48 -20.91 7.17 20.93
C ALA A 48 -21.27 8.02 19.70
N TYR A 49 -21.37 7.42 18.51
CA TYR A 49 -21.66 8.12 17.26
C TYR A 49 -23.10 8.67 17.23
N ASN A 50 -24.09 7.87 17.65
CA ASN A 50 -25.47 8.37 17.77
C ASN A 50 -25.59 9.46 18.83
N GLY A 51 -24.85 9.34 19.94
CA GLY A 51 -24.75 10.38 20.97
C GLY A 51 -24.17 11.69 20.43
N TYR A 52 -23.07 11.62 19.69
CA TYR A 52 -22.51 12.77 18.99
C TYR A 52 -23.53 13.42 18.04
N LEU A 53 -24.18 12.64 17.17
CA LEU A 53 -25.21 13.16 16.24
C LEU A 53 -26.43 13.77 16.93
N GLN A 54 -26.80 13.28 18.13
CA GLN A 54 -27.97 13.77 18.86
C GLN A 54 -27.68 15.02 19.71
N TYR A 55 -26.49 15.11 20.30
CA TYR A 55 -26.18 16.08 21.37
C TYR A 55 -25.06 17.07 21.04
N ALA A 56 -24.22 16.78 20.06
CA ALA A 56 -23.02 17.57 19.77
C ALA A 56 -22.89 18.04 18.32
N TYR A 57 -23.37 17.30 17.31
CA TYR A 57 -23.37 17.79 15.93
C TYR A 57 -24.12 19.13 15.81
N PRO A 58 -23.55 20.20 15.21
CA PRO A 58 -22.38 20.21 14.32
C PRO A 58 -21.04 20.61 14.97
N TYR A 59 -20.93 20.70 16.29
CA TYR A 59 -19.67 20.98 16.98
C TYR A 59 -18.61 19.89 16.71
N ASP A 60 -17.34 20.19 16.95
CA ASP A 60 -16.24 19.25 16.72
C ASP A 60 -16.37 17.95 17.55
N GLU A 61 -16.74 18.05 18.84
CA GLU A 61 -16.66 16.95 19.82
C GLU A 61 -17.85 16.92 20.80
N LEU A 62 -18.04 15.77 21.48
CA LEU A 62 -19.10 15.54 22.46
C LEU A 62 -18.62 15.75 23.90
N GLN A 63 -19.49 16.36 24.72
CA GLN A 63 -19.40 16.41 26.19
C GLN A 63 -20.36 15.38 26.82
N PRO A 64 -19.92 14.13 27.10
CA PRO A 64 -20.80 12.99 27.38
C PRO A 64 -21.45 12.96 28.77
N LEU A 65 -21.00 13.76 29.74
CA LEU A 65 -21.64 13.89 31.06
C LEU A 65 -22.72 14.98 31.09
N THR A 66 -22.65 15.96 30.20
CA THR A 66 -23.66 17.03 30.07
C THR A 66 -24.61 16.84 28.89
N CYS A 67 -24.26 15.96 27.94
CA CYS A 67 -25.00 15.74 26.69
C CYS A 67 -25.09 17.03 25.87
N ASP A 68 -23.93 17.64 25.62
CA ASP A 68 -23.73 18.90 24.90
C ASP A 68 -22.50 18.77 23.96
N GLY A 69 -22.23 19.74 23.11
CA GLY A 69 -21.06 19.75 22.22
C GLY A 69 -19.96 20.74 22.62
N THR A 70 -18.81 20.65 21.95
CA THR A 70 -17.74 21.65 22.02
C THR A 70 -16.92 21.68 20.74
N ASP A 71 -16.49 22.88 20.36
CA ASP A 71 -15.46 23.06 19.34
C ASP A 71 -14.08 23.09 19.98
N THR A 72 -13.11 22.52 19.28
CA THR A 72 -11.71 22.40 19.75
C THR A 72 -10.71 22.68 18.64
N TRP A 73 -11.01 22.28 17.39
CA TRP A 73 -10.05 22.29 16.28
C TRP A 73 -10.52 23.08 15.06
N GLY A 74 -11.75 23.59 15.06
CA GLY A 74 -12.14 24.74 14.24
C GLY A 74 -13.60 24.80 13.78
N SER A 75 -14.51 24.09 14.44
CA SER A 75 -15.95 24.09 14.11
C SER A 75 -16.26 23.45 12.75
N TYR A 76 -15.58 22.35 12.41
CA TYR A 76 -15.73 21.63 11.13
C TYR A 76 -16.53 20.33 11.27
N SER A 77 -17.27 20.16 12.37
CA SER A 77 -17.90 18.89 12.76
C SER A 77 -16.90 17.73 12.79
N LEU A 78 -15.71 17.97 13.36
CA LEU A 78 -14.54 17.07 13.31
C LEU A 78 -14.88 15.57 13.50
N THR A 79 -15.61 15.22 14.56
CA THR A 79 -16.01 13.82 14.84
C THR A 79 -16.78 13.15 13.68
N LEU A 80 -17.48 13.93 12.84
CA LEU A 80 -18.18 13.43 11.66
C LEU A 80 -17.24 13.06 10.50
N ILE A 81 -16.09 13.74 10.39
CA ILE A 81 -15.03 13.44 9.42
C ILE A 81 -14.20 12.26 9.94
N ASP A 82 -13.73 12.36 11.18
CA ASP A 82 -12.88 11.40 11.88
C ASP A 82 -13.52 10.00 11.98
N ALA A 83 -14.85 9.91 12.15
CA ALA A 83 -15.57 8.63 12.23
C ALA A 83 -15.98 8.05 10.85
N LEU A 84 -15.75 8.75 9.74
CA LEU A 84 -16.38 8.44 8.45
C LEU A 84 -15.91 7.10 7.86
N ASP A 85 -14.61 6.83 7.89
CA ASP A 85 -14.06 5.55 7.44
C ASP A 85 -14.41 4.39 8.39
N THR A 86 -14.47 4.63 9.71
CA THR A 86 -14.90 3.65 10.72
C THR A 86 -16.31 3.14 10.43
N LEU A 87 -17.22 4.01 9.95
CA LEU A 87 -18.55 3.59 9.50
C LEU A 87 -18.46 2.49 8.44
N LEU A 88 -17.55 2.58 7.46
CA LEU A 88 -17.38 1.53 6.45
C LEU A 88 -16.68 0.30 7.02
N VAL A 89 -15.61 0.47 7.81
CA VAL A 89 -14.88 -0.65 8.44
C VAL A 89 -15.83 -1.53 9.27
N MET A 90 -16.81 -0.92 9.95
CA MET A 90 -17.84 -1.63 10.73
C MET A 90 -19.10 -2.04 9.95
N GLY A 91 -19.17 -1.78 8.63
CA GLY A 91 -20.25 -2.24 7.74
C GLY A 91 -21.46 -1.30 7.58
N ASN A 92 -21.39 -0.04 8.00
CA ASN A 92 -22.46 0.97 7.87
C ASN A 92 -22.36 1.79 6.57
N HIS A 93 -22.44 1.11 5.42
CA HIS A 93 -22.39 1.71 4.08
C HIS A 93 -23.46 2.80 3.84
N SER A 94 -24.61 2.74 4.50
CA SER A 94 -25.69 3.72 4.30
C SER A 94 -25.37 5.06 4.97
N GLU A 95 -24.85 5.03 6.20
CA GLU A 95 -24.47 6.25 6.90
C GLU A 95 -23.21 6.87 6.30
N PHE A 96 -22.22 6.05 5.90
CA PHE A 96 -21.06 6.53 5.16
C PHE A 96 -21.47 7.39 3.96
N ARG A 97 -22.38 6.89 3.12
CA ARG A 97 -22.84 7.61 1.91
C ARG A 97 -23.60 8.88 2.25
N ARG A 98 -24.43 8.86 3.30
CA ARG A 98 -25.14 10.05 3.79
C ARG A 98 -24.16 11.15 4.21
N VAL A 99 -23.10 10.78 4.95
CA VAL A 99 -22.11 11.73 5.48
C VAL A 99 -21.14 12.19 4.38
N ALA A 100 -20.65 11.29 3.53
CA ALA A 100 -19.81 11.65 2.38
C ALA A 100 -20.51 12.66 1.44
N GLN A 101 -21.80 12.46 1.16
CA GLN A 101 -22.60 13.40 0.38
C GLN A 101 -22.80 14.74 1.13
N LEU A 102 -23.13 14.70 2.42
CA LEU A 102 -23.28 15.91 3.25
C LEU A 102 -22.01 16.76 3.26
N LEU A 103 -20.85 16.15 3.48
CA LEU A 103 -19.55 16.85 3.44
C LEU A 103 -19.29 17.45 2.05
N ALA A 104 -19.54 16.69 0.98
CA ALA A 104 -19.38 17.15 -0.40
C ALA A 104 -20.29 18.35 -0.76
N ASP A 105 -21.50 18.39 -0.21
CA ASP A 105 -22.50 19.44 -0.51
C ASP A 105 -22.38 20.68 0.39
N THR A 106 -21.89 20.56 1.63
CA THR A 106 -21.95 21.66 2.63
C THR A 106 -20.62 22.08 3.25
N MET A 107 -19.52 21.32 3.13
CA MET A 107 -18.27 21.67 3.79
C MET A 107 -17.51 22.78 3.05
N THR A 108 -16.91 23.71 3.79
CA THR A 108 -15.99 24.71 3.24
C THR A 108 -14.95 25.11 4.28
N PHE A 109 -13.69 25.25 3.84
CA PHE A 109 -12.58 25.69 4.67
C PHE A 109 -12.24 27.17 4.44
N ASP A 110 -13.08 27.94 3.73
CA ASP A 110 -12.92 29.39 3.61
C ASP A 110 -13.51 30.13 4.83
N THR A 111 -12.94 29.81 5.99
CA THR A 111 -13.39 30.26 7.31
C THR A 111 -12.35 31.17 7.95
N ASP A 112 -12.81 32.17 8.70
CA ASP A 112 -11.95 33.03 9.52
C ASP A 112 -11.76 32.38 10.91
N VAL A 113 -10.99 31.29 10.92
CA VAL A 113 -10.74 30.44 12.08
C VAL A 113 -9.27 30.03 12.09
N ASN A 114 -8.65 30.13 13.26
CA ASN A 114 -7.31 29.62 13.52
C ASN A 114 -7.38 28.12 13.85
N ALA A 115 -6.68 27.28 13.10
CA ALA A 115 -6.65 25.84 13.27
C ALA A 115 -5.21 25.33 13.51
N SER A 116 -5.08 24.22 14.21
CA SER A 116 -3.80 23.50 14.40
C SER A 116 -3.40 22.85 13.08
N VAL A 117 -2.19 23.14 12.60
CA VAL A 117 -1.69 22.65 11.31
C VAL A 117 -1.50 21.12 11.33
N PHE A 118 -1.04 20.59 12.46
CA PHE A 118 -0.87 19.15 12.70
C PHE A 118 -2.22 18.42 12.76
N GLU A 119 -3.14 18.86 13.65
CA GLU A 119 -4.44 18.18 13.84
C GLU A 119 -5.29 18.24 12.56
N THR A 120 -5.32 19.40 11.88
CA THR A 120 -6.07 19.55 10.62
C THR A 120 -5.52 18.63 9.53
N ASN A 121 -4.22 18.36 9.50
CA ASN A 121 -3.64 17.40 8.58
C ASN A 121 -4.09 15.97 8.92
N ILE A 122 -3.76 15.48 10.11
CA ILE A 122 -3.96 14.05 10.43
C ILE A 122 -5.45 13.68 10.47
N ARG A 123 -6.32 14.58 10.94
CA ARG A 123 -7.78 14.40 11.05
C ARG A 123 -8.51 14.76 9.76
N VAL A 124 -8.55 16.05 9.42
CA VAL A 124 -9.41 16.55 8.34
C VAL A 124 -8.89 16.13 6.96
N VAL A 125 -7.58 16.29 6.69
CA VAL A 125 -7.01 15.85 5.41
C VAL A 125 -6.95 14.32 5.35
N GLY A 126 -6.49 13.64 6.41
CA GLY A 126 -6.44 12.17 6.50
C GLY A 126 -7.81 11.50 6.32
N GLY A 127 -8.81 11.92 7.07
CA GLY A 127 -10.18 11.37 7.01
C GLY A 127 -10.87 11.61 5.67
N LEU A 128 -10.75 12.82 5.09
CA LEU A 128 -11.28 13.09 3.74
C LEU A 128 -10.57 12.28 2.65
N LEU A 129 -9.26 12.05 2.76
CA LEU A 129 -8.51 11.19 1.84
C LEU A 129 -8.94 9.72 1.95
N SER A 130 -9.05 9.18 3.16
CA SER A 130 -9.50 7.81 3.36
C SER A 130 -10.94 7.63 2.88
N ALA A 131 -11.85 8.54 3.25
CA ALA A 131 -13.23 8.50 2.77
C ALA A 131 -13.34 8.60 1.24
N HIS A 132 -12.50 9.41 0.58
CA HIS A 132 -12.43 9.46 -0.89
C HIS A 132 -12.03 8.10 -1.49
N LEU A 133 -11.00 7.46 -0.94
CA LEU A 133 -10.51 6.15 -1.41
C LEU A 133 -11.50 5.01 -1.09
N LEU A 134 -12.19 5.08 0.04
CA LEU A 134 -13.18 4.10 0.46
C LEU A 134 -14.57 4.26 -0.19
N SER A 135 -14.84 5.42 -0.81
CA SER A 135 -16.16 5.76 -1.40
C SER A 135 -16.67 4.72 -2.41
N ARG A 136 -15.79 4.09 -3.19
CA ARG A 136 -16.14 2.96 -4.08
C ARG A 136 -16.76 1.80 -3.30
N LYS A 137 -16.06 1.34 -2.26
CA LYS A 137 -16.44 0.18 -1.45
C LYS A 137 -17.66 0.49 -0.57
N ALA A 138 -17.85 1.75 -0.18
CA ALA A 138 -19.09 2.22 0.42
C ALA A 138 -20.30 2.22 -0.54
N GLY A 139 -20.08 2.29 -1.85
CA GLY A 139 -21.13 2.37 -2.86
C GLY A 139 -21.66 3.80 -3.08
N VAL A 140 -20.80 4.81 -2.92
CA VAL A 140 -21.06 6.21 -3.33
C VAL A 140 -21.14 6.26 -4.86
N ASP A 141 -22.00 7.12 -5.41
CA ASP A 141 -22.01 7.42 -6.85
C ASP A 141 -20.78 8.26 -7.21
N LEU A 142 -19.81 7.64 -7.91
CA LEU A 142 -18.50 8.23 -8.17
C LEU A 142 -18.46 9.09 -9.44
N GLU A 143 -17.72 10.19 -9.40
CA GLU A 143 -17.35 10.94 -10.59
C GLU A 143 -16.38 10.14 -11.49
N PRO A 144 -16.41 10.29 -12.83
CA PRO A 144 -15.57 9.50 -13.74
C PRO A 144 -14.04 9.61 -13.52
N GLY A 145 -13.58 10.69 -12.88
CA GLY A 145 -12.16 10.92 -12.56
C GLY A 145 -11.62 10.09 -11.38
N TRP A 146 -12.48 9.42 -10.62
CA TRP A 146 -12.09 8.64 -9.45
C TRP A 146 -11.14 7.47 -9.84
N PRO A 147 -10.07 7.18 -9.06
CA PRO A 147 -9.72 7.75 -7.76
C PRO A 147 -8.85 9.03 -7.82
N CYS A 148 -8.53 9.56 -8.99
CA CYS A 148 -7.58 10.67 -9.16
C CYS A 148 -8.23 12.07 -9.09
N ASP A 149 -9.57 12.13 -9.14
CA ASP A 149 -10.40 13.31 -8.90
C ASP A 149 -11.70 12.87 -8.19
N GLY A 150 -12.37 13.79 -7.51
CA GLY A 150 -13.64 13.57 -6.81
C GLY A 150 -13.89 14.62 -5.71
N PRO A 151 -15.13 14.78 -5.22
CA PRO A 151 -15.49 15.88 -4.33
C PRO A 151 -14.72 15.85 -2.99
N LEU A 152 -14.58 14.68 -2.37
CA LEU A 152 -13.85 14.55 -1.10
C LEU A 152 -12.34 14.81 -1.27
N LEU A 153 -11.72 14.36 -2.38
CA LEU A 153 -10.33 14.67 -2.70
C LEU A 153 -10.11 16.18 -2.94
N ARG A 154 -11.06 16.87 -3.57
CA ARG A 154 -11.00 18.32 -3.77
C ARG A 154 -11.16 19.09 -2.46
N LEU A 155 -11.99 18.62 -1.54
CA LEU A 155 -12.08 19.16 -0.17
C LEU A 155 -10.78 18.94 0.63
N ALA A 156 -10.20 17.73 0.58
CA ALA A 156 -8.91 17.43 1.19
C ALA A 156 -7.79 18.33 0.63
N GLN A 157 -7.82 18.60 -0.69
CA GLN A 157 -6.87 19.49 -1.34
C GLN A 157 -7.05 20.96 -0.94
N ASP A 158 -8.28 21.46 -0.80
CA ASP A 158 -8.52 22.84 -0.31
C ASP A 158 -8.05 23.02 1.14
N ALA A 159 -8.39 22.08 2.03
CA ALA A 159 -7.88 22.05 3.40
C ALA A 159 -6.34 22.08 3.44
N ALA A 160 -5.69 21.15 2.75
CA ALA A 160 -4.22 21.07 2.73
C ALA A 160 -3.56 22.32 2.09
N ARG A 161 -4.17 22.95 1.07
CA ARG A 161 -3.64 24.21 0.50
C ARG A 161 -3.65 25.34 1.51
N ARG A 162 -4.63 25.38 2.43
CA ARG A 162 -4.72 26.38 3.51
C ARG A 162 -3.71 26.13 4.63
N LEU A 163 -3.14 24.93 4.71
CA LEU A 163 -2.01 24.61 5.60
C LEU A 163 -0.64 25.04 5.03
N LEU A 164 -0.48 25.09 3.70
CA LEU A 164 0.81 25.43 3.06
C LEU A 164 1.46 26.75 3.54
N PRO A 165 0.73 27.86 3.84
CA PRO A 165 1.32 29.07 4.38
C PRO A 165 2.10 28.87 5.69
N ALA A 166 1.77 27.86 6.50
CA ALA A 166 2.52 27.56 7.72
C ALA A 166 3.97 27.15 7.43
N PHE A 167 4.24 26.56 6.26
CA PHE A 167 5.56 26.08 5.84
C PHE A 167 6.45 27.15 5.19
N ASP A 168 5.97 28.40 5.06
CA ASP A 168 6.77 29.52 4.53
C ASP A 168 7.73 30.07 5.61
N THR A 169 8.66 29.22 6.02
CA THR A 169 9.71 29.52 6.99
C THR A 169 11.10 29.37 6.36
N PRO A 170 12.15 29.99 6.93
CA PRO A 170 13.52 29.83 6.44
C PRO A 170 13.96 28.37 6.34
N THR A 171 13.53 27.52 7.29
CA THR A 171 13.83 26.08 7.27
C THR A 171 12.89 25.31 6.35
N GLY A 172 11.61 25.67 6.32
CA GLY A 172 10.53 24.90 5.70
C GLY A 172 9.79 23.98 6.67
N MET A 173 10.12 24.05 7.97
CA MET A 173 9.32 23.43 9.04
C MET A 173 8.13 24.36 9.36
N PRO A 174 6.91 23.83 9.58
CA PRO A 174 5.70 24.66 9.70
C PRO A 174 5.53 25.34 11.07
N TYR A 175 4.86 26.49 11.08
CA TYR A 175 4.21 27.04 12.28
C TYR A 175 3.13 26.07 12.82
N GLY A 176 2.85 26.15 14.13
CA GLY A 176 1.85 25.30 14.78
C GLY A 176 0.40 25.65 14.39
N THR A 177 0.11 26.93 14.20
CA THR A 177 -1.24 27.44 13.90
C THR A 177 -1.29 28.15 12.54
N VAL A 178 -2.43 28.03 11.84
CA VAL A 178 -2.75 28.80 10.63
C VAL A 178 -4.21 29.24 10.64
N ASN A 179 -4.52 30.44 10.14
CA ASN A 179 -5.89 30.86 9.86
C ASN A 179 -6.30 30.36 8.46
N LEU A 180 -7.42 29.64 8.35
CA LEU A 180 -7.77 28.96 7.09
C LEU A 180 -8.11 29.90 5.92
N ARG A 181 -8.39 31.19 6.19
CA ARG A 181 -8.56 32.22 5.15
C ARG A 181 -7.34 33.14 4.99
N TYR A 182 -6.63 33.47 6.06
CA TYR A 182 -5.59 34.51 6.05
C TYR A 182 -4.14 34.01 6.16
N GLY A 183 -3.91 32.71 6.36
CA GLY A 183 -2.55 32.17 6.57
C GLY A 183 -2.06 32.34 8.01
N VAL A 184 -0.74 32.43 8.21
CA VAL A 184 -0.14 32.43 9.57
C VAL A 184 -0.54 33.71 10.35
N PRO A 185 -1.12 33.59 11.55
CA PRO A 185 -1.54 34.75 12.34
C PRO A 185 -0.37 35.70 12.71
N PRO A 186 -0.57 37.03 12.69
CA PRO A 186 0.46 37.98 13.12
C PRO A 186 0.86 37.78 14.58
N GLY A 187 2.13 37.42 14.81
CA GLY A 187 2.67 37.14 16.14
C GLY A 187 2.58 35.68 16.58
N GLU A 188 2.23 34.76 15.68
CA GLU A 188 2.26 33.31 15.94
C GLU A 188 3.63 32.83 16.43
N THR A 189 3.63 31.85 17.32
CA THR A 189 4.85 31.30 17.91
C THR A 189 5.67 30.52 16.88
N PRO A 190 6.98 30.81 16.69
CA PRO A 190 7.85 30.00 15.85
C PRO A 190 8.24 28.67 16.52
N VAL A 191 7.72 28.36 17.71
CA VAL A 191 8.04 27.14 18.46
C VAL A 191 6.90 26.13 18.33
N THR A 192 7.21 24.96 17.78
CA THR A 192 6.31 23.80 17.63
C THR A 192 6.99 22.51 18.10
N CYS A 193 6.27 21.39 18.16
CA CYS A 193 6.82 20.07 18.51
C CYS A 193 7.38 19.31 17.29
N THR A 194 8.18 18.27 17.53
CA THR A 194 8.80 17.47 16.45
C THR A 194 7.76 16.73 15.58
N ALA A 195 6.74 16.15 16.20
CA ALA A 195 5.58 15.56 15.50
C ALA A 195 4.87 16.62 14.62
N GLY A 196 4.66 17.82 15.17
CA GLY A 196 4.09 18.98 14.47
C GLY A 196 4.91 19.53 13.30
N VAL A 197 6.05 18.91 12.96
CA VAL A 197 6.85 19.18 11.75
C VAL A 197 6.99 17.93 10.86
N GLY A 198 7.10 16.74 11.46
CA GLY A 198 7.33 15.48 10.73
C GLY A 198 6.06 14.86 10.11
N THR A 199 4.92 15.07 10.75
CA THR A 199 3.71 14.26 10.55
C THR A 199 2.78 14.85 9.48
N PHE A 200 3.30 14.92 8.25
CA PHE A 200 2.55 15.36 7.06
C PHE A 200 2.70 14.44 5.84
N LEU A 201 3.75 13.61 5.80
CA LEU A 201 4.15 12.92 4.57
C LEU A 201 3.15 11.87 4.07
N VAL A 202 2.32 11.28 4.95
CA VAL A 202 1.29 10.31 4.53
C VAL A 202 0.19 11.01 3.72
N GLU A 203 -0.38 12.09 4.23
CA GLU A 203 -1.46 12.86 3.60
C GLU A 203 -0.95 13.67 2.42
N PHE A 204 0.14 14.43 2.60
CA PHE A 204 0.69 15.29 1.57
C PHE A 204 1.32 14.46 0.44
N GLY A 205 1.89 13.30 0.77
CA GLY A 205 2.26 12.28 -0.22
C GLY A 205 1.04 11.78 -0.99
N THR A 206 -0.01 11.34 -0.29
CA THR A 206 -1.25 10.85 -0.92
C THR A 206 -1.90 11.88 -1.84
N LEU A 207 -2.09 13.12 -1.39
CA LEU A 207 -2.58 14.23 -2.21
C LEU A 207 -1.74 14.42 -3.48
N SER A 208 -0.42 14.34 -3.35
CA SER A 208 0.49 14.49 -4.50
C SER A 208 0.44 13.31 -5.46
N ARG A 209 0.22 12.08 -4.99
CA ARG A 209 0.10 10.91 -5.88
C ARG A 209 -1.27 10.81 -6.55
N LEU A 210 -2.35 11.20 -5.87
CA LEU A 210 -3.71 11.20 -6.42
C LEU A 210 -3.94 12.37 -7.40
N THR A 211 -3.66 13.60 -6.97
CA THR A 211 -3.87 14.80 -7.81
C THR A 211 -2.72 15.07 -8.77
N GLY A 212 -1.51 14.61 -8.44
CA GLY A 212 -0.29 14.92 -9.19
C GLY A 212 0.06 16.41 -9.18
N ASP A 213 -0.31 17.14 -8.13
CA ASP A 213 0.32 18.41 -7.76
C ASP A 213 1.45 18.09 -6.76
N PRO A 214 2.73 18.26 -7.13
CA PRO A 214 3.86 17.86 -6.30
C PRO A 214 4.14 18.81 -5.13
N VAL A 215 3.38 19.91 -4.97
CA VAL A 215 3.65 20.91 -3.91
C VAL A 215 3.60 20.29 -2.51
N PHE A 216 2.65 19.40 -2.25
CA PHE A 216 2.44 18.82 -0.92
C PHE A 216 3.59 17.87 -0.51
N GLU A 217 3.88 16.84 -1.32
CA GLU A 217 4.94 15.85 -1.01
C GLU A 217 6.30 16.52 -0.91
N ASN A 218 6.62 17.49 -1.78
CA ASN A 218 7.86 18.26 -1.70
C ASN A 218 7.94 19.10 -0.41
N THR A 219 6.82 19.67 0.05
CA THR A 219 6.74 20.48 1.27
C THR A 219 6.94 19.62 2.52
N ALA A 220 6.23 18.49 2.62
CA ALA A 220 6.40 17.53 3.72
C ALA A 220 7.82 16.94 3.76
N ILE A 221 8.41 16.59 2.61
CA ILE A 221 9.79 16.10 2.54
C ILE A 221 10.80 17.20 2.92
N ARG A 222 10.57 18.47 2.59
CA ARG A 222 11.42 19.59 3.03
C ARG A 222 11.39 19.73 4.56
N ALA A 223 10.21 19.73 5.17
CA ALA A 223 10.05 19.81 6.62
C ALA A 223 10.73 18.63 7.35
N LEU A 224 10.49 17.41 6.86
CA LEU A 224 11.06 16.16 7.37
C LEU A 224 12.60 16.16 7.27
N LYS A 225 13.17 16.63 6.14
CA LYS A 225 14.62 16.75 5.96
C LYS A 225 15.23 17.87 6.80
N ALA A 226 14.51 18.96 7.05
CA ALA A 226 14.95 20.00 7.99
C ALA A 226 15.05 19.48 9.43
N LEU A 227 14.10 18.64 9.92
CA LEU A 227 14.25 17.91 11.19
C LEU A 227 15.47 16.98 11.17
N TRP A 228 15.65 16.26 10.06
CA TRP A 228 16.76 15.32 9.90
C TRP A 228 18.13 16.03 9.99
N ASP A 229 18.27 17.22 9.44
CA ASP A 229 19.56 17.92 9.43
C ASP A 229 19.93 18.58 10.78
N VAL A 230 18.98 18.70 11.74
CA VAL A 230 19.18 19.39 13.03
C VAL A 230 19.25 18.46 14.26
N ARG A 231 19.43 17.14 14.08
CA ARG A 231 19.71 16.17 15.19
C ARG A 231 20.87 16.61 16.10
N SER A 232 20.90 16.03 17.30
CA SER A 232 22.09 16.08 18.17
C SER A 232 23.25 15.22 17.64
N ASP A 233 24.44 15.44 18.20
CA ASP A 233 25.67 14.67 17.90
C ASP A 233 25.54 13.16 18.24
N ILE A 234 24.55 12.78 19.07
CA ILE A 234 24.23 11.38 19.41
C ILE A 234 23.00 10.84 18.67
N GLY A 235 22.52 11.59 17.68
CA GLY A 235 21.48 11.14 16.75
C GLY A 235 20.05 11.18 17.30
N LEU A 236 19.78 11.94 18.36
CA LEU A 236 18.43 12.16 18.89
C LEU A 236 17.85 13.51 18.43
N VAL A 237 16.53 13.61 18.39
CA VAL A 237 15.75 14.85 18.23
C VAL A 237 15.26 15.35 19.59
N GLY A 238 14.98 16.64 19.71
CA GLY A 238 14.32 17.20 20.90
C GLY A 238 12.80 17.07 20.80
N ASN A 239 12.10 17.69 21.75
CA ASN A 239 10.64 17.66 21.81
C ASN A 239 10.00 18.90 21.17
N HIS A 240 10.63 20.08 21.27
CA HIS A 240 10.16 21.32 20.65
C HIS A 240 11.31 22.11 20.00
N ILE A 241 11.03 22.77 18.88
CA ILE A 241 11.98 23.45 18.01
C ILE A 241 11.45 24.82 17.53
N ASP A 242 12.34 25.81 17.45
CA ASP A 242 12.13 27.08 16.77
C ASP A 242 12.29 26.89 15.25
N VAL A 243 11.19 26.91 14.50
CA VAL A 243 11.16 26.64 13.04
C VAL A 243 11.78 27.74 12.20
N THR A 244 12.00 28.93 12.77
CA THR A 244 12.67 30.03 12.06
C THR A 244 14.19 29.95 12.15
N THR A 245 14.73 29.39 13.24
CA THR A 245 16.19 29.30 13.46
C THR A 245 16.75 27.87 13.52
N GLY A 246 15.91 26.84 13.49
CA GLY A 246 16.32 25.43 13.60
C GLY A 246 16.85 25.04 14.98
N ARG A 247 16.55 25.81 16.04
CA ARG A 247 17.09 25.59 17.39
C ARG A 247 16.09 24.90 18.30
N TRP A 248 16.50 23.79 18.89
CA TRP A 248 15.76 23.09 19.94
C TRP A 248 15.51 23.98 21.16
N THR A 249 14.24 24.12 21.54
CA THR A 249 13.77 24.88 22.71
C THR A 249 13.46 23.95 23.89
N ALA A 250 12.92 22.75 23.62
CA ALA A 250 12.86 21.64 24.57
C ALA A 250 13.77 20.51 24.09
N VAL A 251 14.78 20.18 24.91
CA VAL A 251 15.90 19.27 24.58
C VAL A 251 15.78 17.88 25.22
N ASP A 252 14.64 17.59 25.83
CA ASP A 252 14.25 16.23 26.21
C ASP A 252 13.79 15.47 24.97
N SER A 253 14.03 14.16 24.97
CA SER A 253 13.83 13.24 23.86
C SER A 253 13.15 11.98 24.37
N GLY A 254 12.22 11.45 23.59
CA GLY A 254 11.43 10.27 23.90
C GLY A 254 10.82 9.72 22.60
N ILE A 255 10.10 8.60 22.71
CA ILE A 255 9.29 8.08 21.61
C ILE A 255 7.82 8.54 21.67
N GLY A 256 7.44 9.24 22.74
CA GLY A 256 6.07 9.70 23.00
C GLY A 256 5.81 11.16 22.65
N ALA A 257 4.93 11.78 23.45
CA ALA A 257 4.16 13.00 23.14
C ALA A 257 4.95 14.13 22.46
N GLY A 258 4.62 14.43 21.22
CA GLY A 258 5.23 15.50 20.42
C GLY A 258 6.50 15.09 19.69
N VAL A 259 6.86 13.80 19.70
CA VAL A 259 7.91 13.21 18.85
C VAL A 259 7.36 12.02 18.08
N ASP A 260 6.73 11.08 18.79
CA ASP A 260 5.86 10.00 18.29
C ASP A 260 5.78 9.79 16.76
N SER A 261 4.78 10.40 16.15
CA SER A 261 4.33 10.21 14.77
C SER A 261 5.35 10.64 13.70
N TYR A 262 6.41 11.39 14.07
CA TYR A 262 7.55 11.61 13.18
C TYR A 262 8.29 10.31 12.85
N PHE A 263 8.52 9.43 13.84
CA PHE A 263 9.17 8.14 13.60
C PHE A 263 8.25 7.17 12.86
N GLU A 264 6.96 7.23 13.16
CA GLU A 264 5.92 6.47 12.46
C GLU A 264 5.90 6.80 10.96
N TYR A 265 5.91 8.08 10.60
CA TYR A 265 5.81 8.54 9.21
C TYR A 265 7.07 8.24 8.38
N LEU A 266 8.21 7.97 9.02
CA LEU A 266 9.38 7.41 8.31
C LEU A 266 9.11 5.98 7.82
N VAL A 267 8.47 5.14 8.63
CA VAL A 267 8.11 3.76 8.27
C VAL A 267 6.88 3.72 7.37
N LYS A 268 5.76 4.32 7.81
CA LYS A 268 4.49 4.32 7.06
C LYS A 268 4.65 5.08 5.73
N GLY A 269 5.45 6.15 5.70
CA GLY A 269 5.83 6.86 4.47
C GLY A 269 6.78 6.07 3.55
N TYR A 270 7.69 5.24 4.08
CA TYR A 270 8.48 4.31 3.26
C TYR A 270 7.58 3.32 2.53
N ILE A 271 6.66 2.67 3.28
CA ILE A 271 5.72 1.67 2.75
C ILE A 271 4.79 2.29 1.69
N LEU A 272 4.21 3.46 1.97
CA LEU A 272 3.21 4.10 1.11
C LEU A 272 3.81 4.74 -0.15
N LEU A 273 5.01 5.34 -0.05
CA LEU A 273 5.57 6.19 -1.12
C LEU A 273 6.75 5.56 -1.88
N GLY A 274 7.27 4.41 -1.42
CA GLY A 274 8.39 3.70 -2.04
C GLY A 274 9.75 4.38 -1.85
N ARG A 275 9.94 5.11 -0.74
CA ARG A 275 11.11 5.99 -0.51
C ARG A 275 12.12 5.38 0.47
N PRO A 276 13.15 4.63 0.02
CA PRO A 276 14.09 3.93 0.91
C PRO A 276 14.84 4.85 1.87
N GLU A 277 15.07 6.10 1.47
CA GLU A 277 15.64 7.16 2.30
C GLU A 277 14.95 7.28 3.68
N LEU A 278 13.62 7.12 3.76
CA LEU A 278 12.87 7.25 5.02
C LEU A 278 13.11 6.06 5.95
N MET A 279 13.24 4.85 5.41
CA MET A 279 13.52 3.64 6.17
C MET A 279 14.96 3.63 6.70
N ASP A 280 15.91 4.16 5.93
CA ASP A 280 17.29 4.33 6.43
C ASP A 280 17.38 5.41 7.51
N MET A 281 16.57 6.47 7.41
CA MET A 281 16.39 7.44 8.50
C MET A 281 15.82 6.78 9.77
N PHE A 282 14.76 5.97 9.63
CA PHE A 282 14.17 5.25 10.77
C PHE A 282 15.16 4.29 11.43
N LYS A 283 15.95 3.53 10.66
CA LYS A 283 16.93 2.58 11.23
C LYS A 283 17.96 3.26 12.14
N GLU A 284 18.48 4.42 11.75
CA GLU A 284 19.44 5.16 12.58
C GLU A 284 18.78 5.74 13.85
N TYR A 285 17.53 6.22 13.76
CA TYR A 285 16.74 6.58 14.95
C TYR A 285 16.47 5.38 15.85
N ASN A 286 16.01 4.26 15.32
CA ASN A 286 15.74 3.04 16.11
C ASN A 286 17.00 2.57 16.85
N LYS A 287 18.17 2.66 16.20
CA LYS A 287 19.48 2.39 16.82
C LYS A 287 19.81 3.35 17.97
N THR A 288 19.60 4.66 17.83
CA THR A 288 19.89 5.63 18.91
C THR A 288 18.85 5.56 20.05
N ILE A 289 17.58 5.34 19.73
CA ILE A 289 16.48 5.06 20.67
C ILE A 289 16.79 3.83 21.53
N ASN A 290 17.17 2.70 20.93
CA ASN A 290 17.57 1.50 21.67
C ASN A 290 18.87 1.69 22.48
N THR A 291 19.72 2.66 22.13
CA THR A 291 20.99 2.94 22.84
C THR A 291 20.81 3.85 24.05
N TYR A 292 19.88 4.82 23.99
CA TYR A 292 19.77 5.90 24.99
C TYR A 292 18.43 5.99 25.72
N LEU A 293 17.37 5.39 25.17
CA LEU A 293 16.02 5.47 25.74
C LEU A 293 15.53 4.13 26.30
N LYS A 294 15.97 2.99 25.76
CA LYS A 294 15.46 1.66 26.16
C LYS A 294 16.12 1.12 27.43
N TYR A 295 15.30 0.76 28.42
CA TYR A 295 15.70 0.15 29.69
C TYR A 295 14.67 -0.90 30.12
N ASP A 296 15.08 -2.17 30.28
CA ASP A 296 14.24 -3.28 30.74
C ASP A 296 12.86 -3.37 30.05
N ASP A 297 12.86 -3.25 28.71
CA ASP A 297 11.69 -3.21 27.82
C ASP A 297 10.68 -2.08 28.11
N TRP A 298 11.15 -0.99 28.71
CA TRP A 298 10.54 0.34 28.68
C TRP A 298 11.37 1.29 27.82
N TYR A 299 10.78 2.40 27.36
CA TYR A 299 11.48 3.52 26.76
C TYR A 299 11.30 4.74 27.65
N MET A 300 12.38 5.31 28.16
CA MET A 300 12.39 6.42 29.10
C MET A 300 12.86 7.71 28.42
N TRP A 301 12.40 8.86 28.90
CA TRP A 301 12.80 10.15 28.33
C TRP A 301 14.20 10.53 28.78
N ALA A 302 15.02 11.01 27.84
CA ALA A 302 16.41 11.38 28.07
C ALA A 302 16.79 12.71 27.38
N ASN A 303 17.84 13.36 27.88
CA ASN A 303 18.34 14.58 27.26
C ASN A 303 18.98 14.29 25.89
N MET A 304 18.45 14.90 24.82
CA MET A 304 18.82 14.61 23.42
C MET A 304 20.33 14.75 23.13
N LYS A 305 21.08 15.55 23.91
CA LYS A 305 22.51 15.83 23.69
C LYS A 305 23.45 14.98 24.56
N LYS A 306 22.91 14.21 25.52
CA LYS A 306 23.69 13.47 26.52
C LYS A 306 23.30 12.00 26.66
N GLY A 307 22.10 11.61 26.24
CA GLY A 307 21.56 10.27 26.48
C GLY A 307 21.33 9.95 27.95
N GLN A 308 21.29 10.97 28.82
CA GLN A 308 21.01 10.82 30.24
C GLN A 308 19.49 10.90 30.45
N VAL A 309 18.89 9.86 31.05
CA VAL A 309 17.48 9.84 31.45
C VAL A 309 17.12 11.08 32.27
N THR A 310 16.07 11.78 31.85
CA THR A 310 15.50 12.95 32.52
C THR A 310 14.14 12.66 33.15
N MET A 311 13.33 11.75 32.58
CA MET A 311 12.10 11.26 33.21
C MET A 311 11.95 9.73 33.02
N PRO A 312 12.05 8.92 34.09
CA PRO A 312 11.78 7.48 34.06
C PRO A 312 10.27 7.22 34.12
N VAL A 313 9.56 7.66 33.09
CA VAL A 313 8.12 7.53 32.93
C VAL A 313 7.81 6.80 31.62
N PHE A 314 6.68 6.11 31.60
CA PHE A 314 5.97 5.70 30.38
C PHE A 314 4.82 6.69 30.17
N GLN A 315 4.60 7.12 28.93
CA GLN A 315 3.43 7.91 28.56
C GLN A 315 2.45 7.03 27.79
N SER A 316 1.14 7.18 28.00
CA SER A 316 0.11 6.40 27.29
C SER A 316 0.30 6.39 25.76
N LEU A 317 0.67 7.55 25.20
CA LEU A 317 1.01 7.76 23.79
C LEU A 317 2.12 6.84 23.25
N GLU A 318 3.07 6.41 24.08
CA GLU A 318 4.20 5.56 23.67
C GLU A 318 3.75 4.13 23.33
N ALA A 319 2.50 3.77 23.65
CA ALA A 319 1.96 2.45 23.38
C ALA A 319 1.75 2.13 21.89
N TYR A 320 1.92 3.08 20.95
CA TYR A 320 1.96 2.84 19.50
C TYR A 320 3.24 2.11 19.04
N TRP A 321 4.33 2.27 19.80
CA TRP A 321 5.67 1.87 19.36
C TRP A 321 5.83 0.36 19.14
N PRO A 322 5.22 -0.55 19.92
CA PRO A 322 5.17 -1.98 19.60
C PRO A 322 4.53 -2.28 18.23
N GLY A 323 3.47 -1.57 17.84
CA GLY A 323 2.85 -1.66 16.51
C GLY A 323 3.84 -1.25 15.42
N LEU A 324 4.49 -0.10 15.58
CA LEU A 324 5.54 0.38 14.68
C LEU A 324 6.74 -0.59 14.59
N GLN A 325 7.16 -1.17 15.72
CA GLN A 325 8.19 -2.20 15.78
C GLN A 325 7.77 -3.48 15.03
N SER A 326 6.51 -3.89 15.11
CA SER A 326 6.00 -5.05 14.38
C SER A 326 6.00 -4.83 12.85
N LEU A 327 5.70 -3.60 12.38
CA LEU A 327 5.77 -3.22 10.97
C LEU A 327 7.18 -3.32 10.37
N VAL A 328 8.23 -3.20 11.21
CA VAL A 328 9.63 -3.40 10.80
C VAL A 328 10.21 -4.76 11.21
N GLY A 329 9.39 -5.66 11.75
CA GLY A 329 9.76 -7.04 12.11
C GLY A 329 10.39 -7.23 13.51
N ASP A 330 10.48 -6.20 14.35
CA ASP A 330 11.01 -6.27 15.73
C ASP A 330 9.95 -6.74 16.74
N VAL A 331 9.32 -7.88 16.42
CA VAL A 331 8.19 -8.47 17.17
C VAL A 331 8.59 -8.83 18.61
N ASP A 332 9.80 -9.33 18.83
CA ASP A 332 10.30 -9.75 20.15
C ASP A 332 10.44 -8.58 21.13
N SER A 333 10.84 -7.39 20.67
CA SER A 333 10.87 -6.18 21.51
C SER A 333 9.48 -5.63 21.75
N ALA A 334 8.65 -5.64 20.69
CA ALA A 334 7.30 -5.13 20.69
C ALA A 334 6.42 -5.86 21.72
N MET A 335 6.41 -7.20 21.70
CA MET A 335 5.63 -8.02 22.63
C MET A 335 6.00 -7.76 24.10
N LYS A 336 7.28 -7.62 24.42
CA LYS A 336 7.75 -7.35 25.81
C LYS A 336 7.29 -5.98 26.30
N SER A 337 7.46 -4.96 25.46
CA SER A 337 7.02 -3.60 25.76
C SER A 337 5.49 -3.54 25.90
N LEU A 338 4.75 -4.24 25.03
CA LEU A 338 3.29 -4.32 25.13
C LEU A 338 2.81 -5.08 26.38
N HIS A 339 3.48 -6.14 26.82
CA HIS A 339 3.20 -6.80 28.11
C HIS A 339 3.43 -5.85 29.30
N ASN A 340 4.45 -5.00 29.25
CA ASN A 340 4.68 -3.97 30.28
C ASN A 340 3.53 -2.93 30.28
N TYR A 341 3.08 -2.47 29.11
CA TYR A 341 1.98 -1.50 29.00
C TYR A 341 0.62 -2.10 29.40
N HIS A 342 0.36 -3.37 29.05
CA HIS A 342 -0.85 -4.08 29.48
C HIS A 342 -0.89 -4.32 30.99
N GLN A 343 0.26 -4.53 31.67
CA GLN A 343 0.28 -4.58 33.14
C GLN A 343 -0.21 -3.27 33.78
N VAL A 344 0.11 -2.11 33.19
CA VAL A 344 -0.44 -0.81 33.63
C VAL A 344 -1.95 -0.74 33.40
N TRP A 345 -2.44 -1.23 32.26
CA TRP A 345 -3.87 -1.37 32.00
C TRP A 345 -4.55 -2.29 33.03
N ARG A 346 -3.97 -3.46 33.34
CA ARG A 346 -4.47 -4.40 34.37
C ARG A 346 -4.50 -3.80 35.78
N GLN A 347 -3.63 -2.83 36.08
CA GLN A 347 -3.58 -2.14 37.37
C GLN A 347 -4.71 -1.12 37.55
N TYR A 348 -5.18 -0.49 36.47
CA TYR A 348 -6.04 0.70 36.54
C TYR A 348 -7.33 0.65 35.70
N GLY A 349 -7.48 -0.31 34.77
CA GLY A 349 -8.52 -0.31 33.74
C GLY A 349 -8.30 0.73 32.62
N ALA A 350 -7.13 1.35 32.58
CA ALA A 350 -6.71 2.38 31.62
C ALA A 350 -5.18 2.58 31.70
N THR A 351 -4.56 3.10 30.65
CA THR A 351 -3.19 3.65 30.71
C THR A 351 -3.26 5.13 31.14
N PRO A 352 -2.69 5.53 32.30
CA PRO A 352 -2.60 6.95 32.65
C PRO A 352 -1.68 7.67 31.66
N GLU A 353 -2.00 8.94 31.40
CA GLU A 353 -1.23 9.87 30.59
C GLU A 353 0.28 9.75 30.85
N PHE A 354 0.70 9.76 32.13
CA PHE A 354 2.06 9.40 32.54
C PHE A 354 2.02 8.35 33.67
N TYR A 355 2.82 7.29 33.54
CA TYR A 355 3.08 6.27 34.54
C TYR A 355 4.53 6.37 35.04
N ASN A 356 4.73 6.47 36.35
CA ASN A 356 6.03 6.54 36.99
C ASN A 356 6.59 5.12 37.19
N ILE A 357 7.54 4.70 36.35
CA ILE A 357 8.01 3.32 36.28
C ILE A 357 8.66 2.87 37.62
N PRO A 358 9.65 3.61 38.20
CA PRO A 358 10.25 3.21 39.48
C PRO A 358 9.29 3.27 40.67
N GLY A 359 8.22 4.06 40.58
CA GLY A 359 7.19 4.21 41.61
C GLY A 359 5.99 3.27 41.46
N ASN A 360 5.92 2.49 40.39
CA ASN A 360 4.82 1.58 40.01
C ASN A 360 3.41 2.22 40.15
N LYS A 361 3.26 3.46 39.65
CA LYS A 361 2.05 4.27 39.86
C LYS A 361 1.81 5.32 38.78
N ALA A 362 0.55 5.72 38.58
CA ALA A 362 0.20 6.93 37.85
C ALA A 362 0.92 8.18 38.43
N GLN A 363 1.47 9.01 37.55
CA GLN A 363 2.27 10.19 37.90
C GLN A 363 1.37 11.36 38.34
N GLU A 364 1.74 12.04 39.43
CA GLU A 364 0.95 13.13 40.00
C GLU A 364 0.74 14.26 38.98
N LYS A 365 -0.51 14.72 38.82
CA LYS A 365 -1.01 15.72 37.85
C LYS A 365 -1.01 15.26 36.38
N ARG A 366 -0.83 13.96 36.12
CA ARG A 366 -0.90 13.29 34.80
C ARG A 366 -1.59 11.92 34.91
N GLU A 367 -2.62 11.82 35.75
CA GLU A 367 -3.35 10.57 36.03
C GLU A 367 -4.56 10.30 35.11
N GLY A 368 -4.83 11.17 34.14
CA GLY A 368 -5.98 11.03 33.23
C GLY A 368 -5.78 9.97 32.14
N TYR A 369 -6.86 9.59 31.47
CA TYR A 369 -6.85 8.75 30.25
C TYR A 369 -7.97 9.23 29.30
N PRO A 370 -7.64 9.92 28.20
CA PRO A 370 -8.64 10.49 27.30
C PRO A 370 -9.18 9.49 26.24
N LEU A 371 -9.40 8.21 26.60
CA LEU A 371 -9.93 7.16 25.70
C LEU A 371 -9.00 6.76 24.52
N ARG A 372 -7.69 6.91 24.71
CA ARG A 372 -6.66 6.78 23.66
C ARG A 372 -6.52 5.39 23.03
N PRO A 373 -6.06 5.32 21.76
CA PRO A 373 -6.01 4.08 20.98
C PRO A 373 -4.69 3.33 20.99
N GLU A 374 -3.58 3.92 21.45
CA GLU A 374 -2.25 3.50 20.98
C GLU A 374 -1.90 2.06 21.43
N LEU A 375 -2.40 1.66 22.61
CA LEU A 375 -2.30 0.30 23.13
C LEU A 375 -3.04 -0.74 22.26
N VAL A 376 -4.18 -0.38 21.67
CA VAL A 376 -5.00 -1.27 20.83
C VAL A 376 -4.59 -1.24 19.36
N GLU A 377 -4.00 -0.14 18.85
CA GLU A 377 -3.26 -0.12 17.59
C GLU A 377 -2.15 -1.19 17.62
N SER A 378 -1.30 -1.13 18.64
CA SER A 378 -0.21 -2.10 18.84
C SER A 378 -0.70 -3.54 18.98
N ALA A 379 -1.78 -3.77 19.73
CA ALA A 379 -2.35 -5.11 19.88
C ALA A 379 -2.92 -5.64 18.56
N MET A 380 -3.57 -4.80 17.75
CA MET A 380 -4.08 -5.14 16.42
C MET A 380 -2.93 -5.53 15.48
N TYR A 381 -1.91 -4.68 15.34
CA TYR A 381 -0.76 -4.94 14.46
C TYR A 381 0.02 -6.19 14.87
N LEU A 382 0.32 -6.35 16.16
CA LEU A 382 1.00 -7.55 16.66
C LEU A 382 0.15 -8.81 16.49
N TYR A 383 -1.18 -8.72 16.58
CA TYR A 383 -2.05 -9.89 16.36
C TYR A 383 -2.04 -10.30 14.89
N ARG A 384 -2.03 -9.33 13.96
CA ARG A 384 -1.82 -9.60 12.53
C ARG A 384 -0.44 -10.17 12.22
N ALA A 385 0.60 -9.83 12.99
CA ALA A 385 1.95 -10.36 12.82
C ALA A 385 2.22 -11.72 13.49
N THR A 386 1.46 -12.11 14.52
CA THR A 386 1.77 -13.28 15.38
C THR A 386 0.65 -14.30 15.53
N GLY A 387 -0.61 -13.88 15.47
CA GLY A 387 -1.77 -14.67 15.88
C GLY A 387 -1.84 -14.99 17.38
N ASP A 388 -1.05 -14.33 18.25
CA ASP A 388 -0.99 -14.66 19.67
C ASP A 388 -2.33 -14.39 20.41
N PRO A 389 -2.97 -15.40 21.03
CA PRO A 389 -4.21 -15.24 21.79
C PRO A 389 -4.14 -14.23 22.95
N PHE A 390 -2.95 -13.91 23.48
CA PHE A 390 -2.76 -12.85 24.49
C PHE A 390 -3.29 -11.50 23.99
N LEU A 391 -3.13 -11.20 22.70
CA LEU A 391 -3.46 -9.88 22.15
C LEU A 391 -4.97 -9.68 22.03
N LEU A 392 -5.71 -10.75 21.76
CA LEU A 392 -7.17 -10.77 21.86
C LEU A 392 -7.65 -10.62 23.33
N GLN A 393 -6.94 -11.21 24.30
CA GLN A 393 -7.24 -11.06 25.73
C GLN A 393 -6.99 -9.61 26.21
N LEU A 394 -5.92 -8.97 25.73
CA LEU A 394 -5.65 -7.54 25.93
C LEU A 394 -6.79 -6.69 25.36
N GLY A 395 -7.20 -6.94 24.11
CA GLY A 395 -8.34 -6.24 23.50
C GLY A 395 -9.64 -6.41 24.30
N ARG A 396 -9.88 -7.60 24.85
CA ARG A 396 -11.02 -7.90 25.73
C ARG A 396 -10.96 -7.06 27.01
N ASP A 397 -9.80 -7.01 27.67
CA ASP A 397 -9.62 -6.22 28.91
C ASP A 397 -9.85 -4.72 28.66
N VAL A 398 -9.53 -4.23 27.46
CA VAL A 398 -9.81 -2.84 27.06
C VAL A 398 -11.32 -2.64 26.83
N VAL A 399 -11.99 -3.53 26.09
CA VAL A 399 -13.44 -3.47 25.83
C VAL A 399 -14.26 -3.57 27.11
N GLU A 400 -13.90 -4.47 28.03
CA GLU A 400 -14.57 -4.59 29.32
C GLU A 400 -14.37 -3.34 30.18
N ALA A 401 -13.13 -2.85 30.33
CA ALA A 401 -12.83 -1.69 31.17
C ALA A 401 -13.46 -0.39 30.66
N ILE A 402 -13.37 -0.11 29.35
CA ILE A 402 -14.00 1.09 28.75
C ILE A 402 -15.52 1.05 28.95
N ASN A 403 -16.18 -0.09 28.74
CA ASN A 403 -17.63 -0.20 28.96
C ASN A 403 -18.05 -0.10 30.43
N GLN A 404 -17.23 -0.57 31.37
CA GLN A 404 -17.56 -0.54 32.81
C GLN A 404 -17.26 0.81 33.47
N ILE A 405 -16.18 1.49 33.04
CA ILE A 405 -15.67 2.71 33.70
C ILE A 405 -16.18 3.98 33.02
N THR A 406 -16.16 4.03 31.69
CA THR A 406 -16.27 5.30 30.94
C THR A 406 -17.59 5.51 30.20
N ARG A 407 -18.45 4.50 30.10
CA ARG A 407 -19.74 4.63 29.42
C ARG A 407 -20.69 5.54 30.21
N THR A 408 -21.37 6.42 29.48
CA THR A 408 -22.40 7.36 29.99
C THR A 408 -23.70 7.17 29.21
N ASP A 409 -24.77 7.86 29.60
CA ASP A 409 -26.04 7.84 28.85
C ASP A 409 -25.90 8.39 27.42
N CYS A 410 -24.97 9.33 27.19
CA CYS A 410 -24.83 10.07 25.93
C CYS A 410 -23.57 9.74 25.11
N GLY A 411 -22.61 8.99 25.65
CA GLY A 411 -21.36 8.62 24.96
C GLY A 411 -20.36 7.91 25.86
N TYR A 412 -19.07 8.12 25.65
CA TYR A 412 -17.98 7.62 26.51
C TYR A 412 -17.12 8.78 27.01
N ALA A 413 -16.81 8.80 28.30
CA ALA A 413 -16.11 9.89 28.97
C ALA A 413 -14.63 9.59 29.21
N SER A 414 -13.76 10.52 28.85
CA SER A 414 -12.37 10.59 29.34
C SER A 414 -12.29 10.38 30.87
N ILE A 415 -11.20 9.82 31.38
CA ILE A 415 -10.92 9.69 32.81
C ILE A 415 -10.00 10.84 33.24
N LYS A 416 -10.30 11.51 34.36
CA LYS A 416 -9.42 12.54 34.98
C LYS A 416 -8.34 11.94 35.89
N ASP A 417 -8.67 10.87 36.60
CA ASP A 417 -7.75 10.16 37.50
C ASP A 417 -8.07 8.66 37.52
N VAL A 418 -7.21 7.86 36.90
CA VAL A 418 -7.37 6.40 36.80
C VAL A 418 -7.28 5.66 38.16
N ARG A 419 -6.86 6.33 39.24
CA ARG A 419 -6.85 5.77 40.60
C ARG A 419 -8.22 5.83 41.28
N THR A 420 -9.08 6.76 40.84
CA THR A 420 -10.39 7.03 41.43
C THR A 420 -11.55 6.85 40.46
N HIS A 421 -11.25 6.64 39.16
CA HIS A 421 -12.18 6.59 38.06
C HIS A 421 -13.09 7.83 37.95
N GLN A 422 -12.62 8.98 38.44
CA GLN A 422 -13.32 10.25 38.23
C GLN A 422 -13.34 10.60 36.74
N LEU A 423 -14.53 10.84 36.19
CA LEU A 423 -14.71 11.13 34.77
C LEU A 423 -14.51 12.60 34.39
N GLY A 424 -14.00 12.81 33.18
CA GLY A 424 -13.96 14.05 32.41
C GLY A 424 -15.23 14.25 31.59
N ASN A 425 -15.44 15.46 31.07
CA ASN A 425 -16.61 15.78 30.26
C ASN A 425 -16.23 16.03 28.80
N ARG A 426 -15.46 15.10 28.22
CA ARG A 426 -15.02 15.16 26.82
C ARG A 426 -14.89 13.75 26.26
N MET A 427 -15.43 13.54 25.07
CA MET A 427 -15.20 12.39 24.20
C MET A 427 -14.49 12.91 22.95
N GLU A 428 -13.20 12.63 22.87
CA GLU A 428 -12.33 13.03 21.76
C GLU A 428 -12.75 12.30 20.48
N SER A 429 -12.64 12.93 19.30
CA SER A 429 -13.05 12.33 18.03
C SER A 429 -12.29 11.04 17.71
N PHE A 430 -11.02 10.94 18.12
CA PHE A 430 -10.17 9.75 17.97
C PHE A 430 -10.73 8.48 18.67
N PHE A 431 -11.66 8.60 19.62
CA PHE A 431 -12.33 7.42 20.17
C PHE A 431 -13.15 6.67 19.09
N LEU A 432 -13.73 7.42 18.14
CA LEU A 432 -14.49 6.90 17.00
C LEU A 432 -13.62 6.66 15.76
N ALA A 433 -12.57 7.45 15.54
CA ALA A 433 -11.62 7.19 14.45
C ALA A 433 -10.73 5.98 14.73
N GLU A 434 -10.22 5.84 15.96
CA GLU A 434 -9.09 4.97 16.25
C GLU A 434 -9.42 3.87 17.26
N THR A 435 -9.78 4.23 18.50
CA THR A 435 -9.86 3.26 19.61
C THR A 435 -10.89 2.17 19.32
N THR A 436 -12.06 2.56 18.81
CA THR A 436 -13.10 1.59 18.39
C THR A 436 -12.78 0.93 17.04
N LYS A 437 -12.06 1.59 16.12
CA LYS A 437 -11.64 1.01 14.82
C LYS A 437 -10.62 -0.12 15.02
N TYR A 438 -9.54 0.12 15.76
CA TYR A 438 -8.50 -0.88 16.04
C TYR A 438 -9.03 -2.05 16.89
N LEU A 439 -9.87 -1.78 17.90
CA LEU A 439 -10.55 -2.84 18.65
C LEU A 439 -11.46 -3.70 17.77
N TYR A 440 -12.23 -3.08 16.87
CA TYR A 440 -13.09 -3.80 15.94
C TYR A 440 -12.25 -4.67 14.99
N LEU A 441 -11.17 -4.12 14.41
CA LEU A 441 -10.25 -4.83 13.50
C LEU A 441 -9.49 -5.97 14.18
N LEU A 442 -9.13 -5.84 15.46
CA LEU A 442 -8.54 -6.91 16.27
C LEU A 442 -9.49 -8.11 16.43
N PHE A 443 -10.81 -7.86 16.47
CA PHE A 443 -11.85 -8.90 16.55
C PHE A 443 -12.52 -9.25 15.21
N ASP A 444 -12.06 -8.68 14.09
CA ASP A 444 -12.57 -8.93 12.74
C ASP A 444 -11.41 -9.32 11.79
N PRO A 445 -10.75 -10.49 12.00
CA PRO A 445 -9.52 -10.85 11.29
C PRO A 445 -9.69 -11.05 9.78
N ASP A 446 -10.94 -11.23 9.32
CA ASP A 446 -11.34 -11.37 7.91
C ASP A 446 -11.79 -10.03 7.27
N ASN A 447 -11.64 -8.90 7.96
CA ASN A 447 -12.04 -7.58 7.44
C ASN A 447 -11.23 -7.19 6.19
N PHE A 448 -11.84 -6.46 5.24
CA PHE A 448 -11.21 -6.07 3.97
C PHE A 448 -9.92 -5.24 4.15
N ILE A 449 -9.80 -4.52 5.28
CA ILE A 449 -8.60 -3.77 5.67
C ILE A 449 -7.36 -4.67 5.78
N HIS A 450 -7.55 -5.92 6.23
CA HIS A 450 -6.48 -6.89 6.55
C HIS A 450 -5.93 -7.65 5.34
N ASN A 451 -6.34 -7.26 4.14
CA ASN A 451 -5.91 -7.80 2.85
C ASN A 451 -4.38 -7.90 2.75
N ASP A 452 -3.87 -9.09 2.43
CA ASP A 452 -2.45 -9.39 2.25
C ASP A 452 -1.95 -9.08 0.82
N GLY A 453 -2.85 -8.69 -0.08
CA GLY A 453 -2.61 -8.57 -1.53
C GLY A 453 -2.89 -9.86 -2.30
N GLY A 454 -3.42 -10.89 -1.65
CA GLY A 454 -3.85 -12.16 -2.24
C GLY A 454 -4.90 -12.00 -3.35
N HIS A 455 -5.65 -10.90 -3.35
CA HIS A 455 -6.59 -10.47 -4.38
C HIS A 455 -6.44 -8.97 -4.72
N GLY A 456 -7.15 -8.51 -5.75
CA GLY A 456 -7.32 -7.09 -6.08
C GLY A 456 -8.49 -6.88 -7.05
N GLU A 457 -9.11 -5.71 -7.02
CA GLU A 457 -10.25 -5.36 -7.87
C GLU A 457 -9.80 -4.61 -9.14
N PHE A 458 -10.19 -5.11 -10.32
CA PHE A 458 -9.95 -4.39 -11.58
C PHE A 458 -10.96 -3.26 -11.78
N VAL A 459 -10.44 -2.02 -11.80
CA VAL A 459 -11.25 -0.82 -11.99
C VAL A 459 -10.96 -0.20 -13.35
N HIS A 460 -12.01 0.10 -14.11
CA HIS A 460 -11.94 0.93 -15.30
C HIS A 460 -12.21 2.40 -14.91
N THR A 461 -11.21 3.25 -15.10
CA THR A 461 -11.26 4.71 -14.88
C THR A 461 -11.13 5.45 -16.22
N VAL A 462 -11.32 6.77 -16.25
CA VAL A 462 -10.99 7.58 -17.45
C VAL A 462 -9.50 7.55 -17.82
N ASN A 463 -8.64 7.22 -16.85
CA ASN A 463 -7.18 7.13 -17.01
C ASN A 463 -6.70 5.73 -17.43
N GLY A 464 -7.59 4.74 -17.53
CA GLY A 464 -7.26 3.38 -18.00
C GLY A 464 -7.82 2.28 -17.11
N ARG A 465 -7.07 1.18 -16.97
CA ARG A 465 -7.41 0.10 -16.04
C ARG A 465 -6.44 0.11 -14.87
N CYS A 466 -6.96 0.31 -13.67
CA CYS A 466 -6.22 0.15 -12.43
C CYS A 466 -6.55 -1.19 -11.75
N VAL A 467 -5.68 -1.60 -10.84
CA VAL A 467 -5.98 -2.64 -9.84
C VAL A 467 -5.96 -1.92 -8.49
N LEU A 468 -7.07 -1.94 -7.78
CA LEU A 468 -7.23 -1.37 -6.43
C LEU A 468 -7.48 -2.51 -5.43
N ASP A 469 -7.49 -2.24 -4.12
CA ASP A 469 -7.57 -3.31 -3.10
C ASP A 469 -6.48 -4.39 -3.32
N ALA A 470 -5.30 -4.01 -3.81
CA ALA A 470 -4.27 -4.94 -4.30
C ALA A 470 -3.22 -5.34 -3.22
N GLY A 471 -3.44 -4.92 -1.98
CA GLY A 471 -2.52 -5.06 -0.85
C GLY A 471 -3.15 -4.57 0.45
N GLY A 472 -2.34 -4.53 1.51
CA GLY A 472 -2.74 -3.95 2.79
C GLY A 472 -2.81 -2.43 2.74
N TYR A 473 -3.74 -1.86 3.50
CA TYR A 473 -3.88 -0.42 3.68
C TYR A 473 -2.79 0.14 4.61
N VAL A 474 -2.31 1.35 4.33
CA VAL A 474 -1.44 2.10 5.24
C VAL A 474 -2.31 3.08 6.02
N PHE A 475 -2.47 2.84 7.31
CA PHE A 475 -3.07 3.79 8.24
C PHE A 475 -2.17 5.01 8.46
N ASN A 476 -2.72 6.22 8.59
CA ASN A 476 -1.96 7.33 9.18
C ASN A 476 -1.92 7.21 10.73
N THR A 477 -1.49 8.27 11.42
CA THR A 477 -1.44 8.35 12.90
C THR A 477 -2.81 8.59 13.57
N GLU A 478 -3.87 8.71 12.77
CA GLU A 478 -5.26 8.97 13.20
C GLU A 478 -6.17 7.81 12.71
N ALA A 479 -5.56 6.63 12.55
CA ALA A 479 -6.16 5.42 12.01
C ALA A 479 -6.93 5.56 10.68
N HIS A 480 -6.58 6.50 9.81
CA HIS A 480 -7.19 6.64 8.48
C HIS A 480 -6.48 5.77 7.43
N PRO A 481 -7.10 4.70 6.88
CA PRO A 481 -6.46 3.79 5.93
C PRO A 481 -6.41 4.37 4.52
N ILE A 482 -5.22 4.32 3.92
CA ILE A 482 -4.91 4.71 2.55
C ILE A 482 -4.56 3.46 1.73
N ASP A 483 -5.16 3.28 0.55
CA ASP A 483 -4.82 2.20 -0.41
C ASP A 483 -3.62 2.61 -1.29
N PRO A 484 -2.41 2.00 -1.13
CA PRO A 484 -1.25 2.33 -1.96
C PRO A 484 -1.47 2.07 -3.46
N ALA A 485 -2.36 1.13 -3.82
CA ALA A 485 -2.66 0.81 -5.20
C ALA A 485 -3.43 1.94 -5.92
N ALA A 486 -4.22 2.73 -5.18
CA ALA A 486 -4.86 3.94 -5.70
C ALA A 486 -3.84 5.06 -5.98
N LEU A 487 -2.81 5.21 -5.14
CA LEU A 487 -1.71 6.14 -5.39
C LEU A 487 -0.89 5.71 -6.62
N TYR A 488 -0.65 4.41 -6.80
CA TYR A 488 0.02 3.86 -7.99
C TYR A 488 -0.81 4.08 -9.27
N CYS A 489 -2.13 3.85 -9.20
CA CYS A 489 -3.10 4.07 -10.27
C CYS A 489 -3.04 5.50 -10.84
N CYS A 490 -2.94 6.52 -9.97
CA CYS A 490 -2.92 7.92 -10.39
C CYS A 490 -1.52 8.45 -10.76
N SER A 491 -0.45 7.97 -10.10
CA SER A 491 0.91 8.44 -10.37
C SER A 491 1.53 7.85 -11.65
N THR A 492 1.28 6.57 -11.97
CA THR A 492 1.77 5.95 -13.21
C THR A 492 1.22 6.63 -14.46
N PHE A 493 -0.07 6.96 -14.49
CA PHE A 493 -0.70 7.65 -15.62
C PHE A 493 -0.04 8.99 -15.95
N LYS A 494 0.44 9.74 -14.94
CA LYS A 494 1.20 10.98 -15.16
C LYS A 494 2.62 10.72 -15.66
N GLN A 495 3.29 9.66 -15.20
CA GLN A 495 4.59 9.27 -15.76
C GLN A 495 4.47 8.82 -17.22
N ASP A 496 3.49 7.98 -17.55
CA ASP A 496 3.19 7.55 -18.92
C ASP A 496 2.83 8.76 -19.82
N GLN A 497 2.01 9.70 -19.35
CA GLN A 497 1.72 10.93 -20.10
C GLN A 497 2.96 11.79 -20.31
N GLU A 498 3.79 11.97 -19.28
CA GLU A 498 5.05 12.71 -19.40
C GLU A 498 6.02 12.04 -20.37
N GLU A 499 6.18 10.72 -20.34
CA GLU A 499 7.04 9.98 -21.27
C GLU A 499 6.49 10.01 -22.70
N LEU A 500 5.18 9.83 -22.89
CA LEU A 500 4.53 10.01 -24.20
C LEU A 500 4.69 11.43 -24.74
N GLN A 501 4.62 12.44 -23.88
CA GLN A 501 4.81 13.84 -24.28
C GLN A 501 6.28 14.14 -24.60
N LYS A 502 7.23 13.63 -23.80
CA LYS A 502 8.68 13.70 -24.07
C LYS A 502 9.03 13.01 -25.39
N LEU A 503 8.49 11.81 -25.63
CA LEU A 503 8.60 11.07 -26.90
C LEU A 503 8.03 11.87 -28.07
N HIS A 504 6.82 12.43 -27.94
CA HIS A 504 6.19 13.25 -28.97
C HIS A 504 6.97 14.55 -29.26
N THR A 505 7.68 15.12 -28.29
CA THR A 505 8.56 16.28 -28.51
C THR A 505 9.95 15.93 -29.03
N THR A 506 10.39 14.68 -28.88
CA THR A 506 11.73 14.22 -29.29
C THR A 506 11.73 13.51 -30.64
N LEU A 507 10.62 12.87 -31.01
CA LEU A 507 10.42 12.23 -32.31
C LEU A 507 9.97 13.28 -33.34
N ASP A 508 10.92 13.84 -34.09
CA ASP A 508 10.58 14.51 -35.34
C ASP A 508 10.12 13.48 -36.39
N PHE A 509 8.81 13.30 -36.48
CA PHE A 509 8.16 12.45 -37.47
C PHE A 509 8.37 12.90 -38.92
N ALA A 510 8.89 14.11 -39.19
CA ALA A 510 9.29 14.50 -40.54
C ALA A 510 10.60 13.79 -40.95
N SER A 511 11.68 13.92 -40.16
CA SER A 511 12.96 13.22 -40.43
C SER A 511 12.79 11.71 -40.62
N LEU A 512 11.98 11.05 -39.78
CA LEU A 512 11.69 9.61 -39.89
C LEU A 512 10.88 9.21 -41.13
N LEU A 513 10.23 10.15 -41.82
CA LEU A 513 9.58 9.92 -43.11
C LEU A 513 10.53 10.19 -44.29
N GLU A 514 11.45 11.16 -44.16
CA GLU A 514 12.50 11.42 -45.16
C GLU A 514 13.46 10.22 -45.26
N ASP A 515 13.93 9.67 -44.13
CA ASP A 515 14.72 8.43 -44.06
C ASP A 515 14.05 7.27 -44.81
N PHE A 516 12.72 7.09 -44.62
CA PHE A 516 11.95 6.03 -45.27
C PHE A 516 11.75 6.26 -46.78
N GLU A 517 11.69 7.50 -47.23
CA GLU A 517 11.61 7.81 -48.67
C GLU A 517 12.96 7.61 -49.39
N GLU A 518 14.10 7.86 -48.76
CA GLU A 518 15.41 7.52 -49.34
C GLU A 518 15.61 6.00 -49.43
N ASP A 519 15.22 5.25 -48.40
CA ASP A 519 15.34 3.79 -48.33
C ASP A 519 14.45 3.06 -49.37
N ILE A 520 13.43 3.72 -49.91
CA ILE A 520 12.64 3.28 -51.07
C ILE A 520 13.34 3.65 -52.40
N LYS A 521 13.84 4.88 -52.52
CA LYS A 521 14.54 5.39 -53.74
C LYS A 521 15.89 4.69 -54.02
N GLU A 522 16.47 4.01 -53.04
CA GLU A 522 17.59 3.07 -53.25
C GLU A 522 17.15 1.72 -53.85
N LYS A 523 15.97 1.21 -53.49
CA LYS A 523 15.50 -0.13 -53.92
C LYS A 523 15.00 -0.14 -55.37
N ASP A 524 14.29 0.91 -55.80
CA ASP A 524 13.78 1.05 -57.19
C ASP A 524 14.90 1.18 -58.26
N LYS A 525 16.18 1.30 -57.85
CA LYS A 525 17.34 1.29 -58.77
C LYS A 525 17.89 -0.12 -59.08
N LYS A 526 17.27 -1.19 -58.56
CA LYS A 526 17.82 -2.55 -58.61
C LYS A 526 16.88 -3.66 -59.10
N GLU A 527 15.95 -3.37 -60.01
CA GLU A 527 15.35 -4.46 -60.80
C GLU A 527 14.99 -4.04 -62.23
N SER A 528 15.41 -4.84 -63.22
CA SER A 528 15.18 -4.60 -64.65
C SER A 528 14.04 -5.49 -65.17
N VAL A 529 12.98 -4.86 -65.67
CA VAL A 529 11.73 -5.49 -66.12
C VAL A 529 11.89 -6.44 -67.32
N PRO A 530 11.29 -7.64 -67.26
CA PRO A 530 10.69 -8.34 -68.41
C PRO A 530 9.16 -8.22 -68.40
N SER A 531 8.51 -8.35 -69.56
CA SER A 531 7.21 -7.73 -69.82
C SER A 531 6.02 -8.68 -70.07
N PHE A 532 4.88 -8.39 -69.41
CA PHE A 532 3.49 -8.63 -69.89
C PHE A 532 3.05 -10.12 -70.09
N PRO A 533 1.74 -10.45 -70.24
CA PRO A 533 0.58 -9.62 -70.64
C PRO A 533 -0.61 -9.54 -69.67
N GLU A 534 -1.46 -8.54 -69.92
CA GLU A 534 -2.75 -8.32 -69.25
C GLU A 534 -3.82 -9.37 -69.62
N LYS A 535 -4.80 -9.58 -68.74
CA LYS A 535 -6.16 -9.99 -69.13
C LYS A 535 -7.25 -9.63 -68.11
N ARG A 536 -7.86 -8.46 -68.34
CA ARG A 536 -9.30 -8.15 -68.22
C ARG A 536 -10.11 -8.77 -67.06
N LEU A 537 -10.46 -7.92 -66.09
CA LEU A 537 -11.64 -8.04 -65.23
C LEU A 537 -12.94 -7.86 -66.05
N ASP A 538 -14.05 -8.49 -65.66
CA ASP A 538 -15.43 -7.98 -65.93
C ASP A 538 -16.54 -8.82 -65.23
N SER A 539 -17.61 -8.14 -64.77
CA SER A 539 -18.94 -8.67 -64.34
C SER A 539 -19.00 -9.62 -63.10
N PHE A 540 -20.02 -9.70 -62.23
CA PHE A 540 -21.30 -8.98 -61.94
C PHE A 540 -21.36 -8.72 -60.39
N MET A 541 -22.26 -8.00 -59.68
CA MET A 541 -23.68 -7.59 -59.84
C MET A 541 -24.74 -8.70 -59.55
N ASP A 542 -25.82 -8.52 -58.79
CA ASP A 542 -26.27 -7.39 -57.94
C ASP A 542 -27.09 -7.90 -56.68
N PRO A 543 -28.12 -7.26 -56.03
CA PRO A 543 -28.21 -7.30 -54.54
C PRO A 543 -29.57 -7.71 -53.90
N THR A 544 -29.67 -7.52 -52.57
CA THR A 544 -30.87 -7.38 -51.68
C THR A 544 -31.75 -8.60 -51.30
N ILE A 545 -32.12 -8.65 -50.00
CA ILE A 545 -33.47 -8.93 -49.41
C ILE A 545 -33.41 -8.63 -47.88
N ASP A 546 -34.55 -8.50 -47.20
CA ASP A 546 -34.73 -7.79 -45.90
C ASP A 546 -35.61 -8.55 -44.86
N GLU A 547 -35.75 -7.97 -43.66
CA GLU A 547 -36.77 -8.13 -42.58
C GLU A 547 -36.96 -9.45 -41.76
N THR A 548 -36.64 -9.32 -40.46
CA THR A 548 -37.36 -9.74 -39.22
C THR A 548 -38.16 -11.06 -39.09
N LEU A 549 -37.91 -11.80 -37.98
CA LEU A 549 -38.95 -12.25 -37.02
C LEU A 549 -38.36 -12.60 -35.63
N ALA A 550 -39.15 -13.15 -34.69
CA ALA A 550 -38.86 -13.09 -33.23
C ALA A 550 -39.24 -14.35 -32.39
N SER A 551 -38.94 -14.27 -31.09
CA SER A 551 -39.54 -14.96 -29.91
C SER A 551 -39.05 -16.36 -29.43
N ASP A 552 -38.55 -16.34 -28.18
CA ASP A 552 -38.84 -17.20 -27.01
C ASP A 552 -38.82 -18.75 -27.09
N THR A 553 -38.00 -19.38 -26.23
CA THR A 553 -38.52 -20.38 -25.28
C THR A 553 -37.61 -20.58 -24.05
N ARG A 554 -38.20 -21.01 -22.92
CA ARG A 554 -37.53 -21.29 -21.63
C ARG A 554 -37.40 -22.79 -21.33
N GLN A 555 -36.33 -23.20 -20.63
CA GLN A 555 -36.31 -24.11 -19.45
C GLN A 555 -34.85 -24.31 -18.96
N ARG A 556 -34.50 -24.03 -17.69
CA ARG A 556 -34.70 -24.79 -16.43
C ARG A 556 -33.90 -26.10 -16.31
N LEU A 557 -33.03 -26.17 -15.29
CA LEU A 557 -32.79 -27.27 -14.31
C LEU A 557 -31.65 -26.80 -13.37
N HIS A 558 -31.94 -26.28 -12.18
CA HIS A 558 -31.97 -27.00 -10.88
C HIS A 558 -30.63 -27.62 -10.40
N PHE A 559 -30.00 -26.94 -9.44
CA PHE A 559 -29.08 -27.56 -8.46
C PHE A 559 -29.89 -28.24 -7.34
N ASP A 560 -29.38 -29.34 -6.75
CA ASP A 560 -29.65 -29.63 -5.34
C ASP A 560 -28.62 -30.51 -4.58
N LYS A 561 -28.33 -30.08 -3.35
CA LYS A 561 -27.91 -30.79 -2.11
C LYS A 561 -26.94 -32.02 -2.09
N TRP A 562 -25.78 -31.77 -1.45
CA TRP A 562 -25.45 -32.19 -0.06
C TRP A 562 -25.31 -33.68 0.33
N LYS A 563 -24.13 -34.07 0.87
CA LYS A 563 -24.03 -34.83 2.14
C LYS A 563 -22.62 -34.78 2.79
N LYS A 564 -22.54 -35.26 4.04
CA LYS A 564 -21.43 -35.02 4.98
C LYS A 564 -20.57 -36.27 5.30
N SER A 565 -19.34 -35.99 5.74
CA SER A 565 -18.57 -36.68 6.80
C SER A 565 -18.11 -38.14 6.63
N LYS A 566 -16.83 -38.37 6.96
CA LYS A 566 -16.46 -39.07 8.22
C LYS A 566 -15.01 -38.80 8.64
N VAL A 567 -14.76 -38.97 9.94
CA VAL A 567 -13.42 -38.91 10.58
C VAL A 567 -13.02 -40.32 11.00
N THR A 568 -11.76 -40.71 10.75
CA THR A 568 -11.09 -41.81 11.46
C THR A 568 -9.61 -41.49 11.64
N ARG A 569 -9.12 -41.53 12.88
CA ARG A 569 -7.70 -41.62 13.21
C ARG A 569 -7.25 -43.08 13.15
N SER A 570 -6.04 -43.32 12.68
CA SER A 570 -5.13 -44.30 13.30
C SER A 570 -3.70 -43.78 13.23
N TRP A 571 -2.94 -44.05 14.28
CA TRP A 571 -1.49 -43.89 14.36
C TRP A 571 -0.95 -45.20 14.93
N ASN A 572 0.26 -45.60 14.53
CA ASN A 572 1.23 -46.30 15.37
C ASN A 572 2.57 -46.40 14.63
N GLU A 573 3.65 -46.11 15.36
CA GLU A 573 5.02 -46.66 15.25
C GLU A 573 5.79 -46.55 13.89
N GLU A 574 7.10 -46.29 13.86
CA GLU A 574 8.14 -46.35 14.91
C GLU A 574 9.21 -45.23 14.76
N ASP A 575 10.20 -45.20 15.67
CA ASP A 575 11.15 -44.09 15.92
C ASP A 575 12.14 -43.72 14.79
N THR A 576 12.45 -42.42 14.66
CA THR A 576 13.87 -41.96 14.62
C THR A 576 14.02 -40.49 15.04
N LYS A 577 15.08 -40.18 15.79
CA LYS A 577 15.24 -38.89 16.49
C LYS A 577 16.00 -37.84 15.70
N HIS A 578 15.34 -36.72 15.41
CA HIS A 578 15.98 -35.40 15.30
C HIS A 578 15.12 -34.36 16.04
N PRO A 579 15.70 -33.36 16.72
CA PRO A 579 14.94 -32.31 17.37
C PRO A 579 14.25 -31.43 16.33
N ALA A 580 12.94 -31.25 16.44
CA ALA A 580 12.20 -30.34 15.59
C ALA A 580 12.63 -28.89 15.87
N ILE A 581 13.33 -28.28 14.92
CA ILE A 581 13.56 -26.84 14.92
C ILE A 581 12.22 -26.18 14.61
N PHE A 582 11.67 -25.45 15.58
CA PHE A 582 10.47 -24.62 15.37
C PHE A 582 10.85 -23.42 14.48
N THR A 583 10.80 -23.60 13.17
CA THR A 583 10.86 -22.51 12.20
C THR A 583 9.49 -21.86 12.09
N CYS A 584 9.22 -20.87 12.95
CA CYS A 584 8.13 -19.93 12.72
C CYS A 584 8.34 -19.23 11.36
N PRO A 585 7.31 -19.10 10.50
CA PRO A 585 7.41 -18.32 9.28
C PRO A 585 7.40 -16.82 9.62
N ALA A 586 8.57 -16.27 9.94
CA ALA A 586 8.77 -14.84 10.06
C ALA A 586 8.71 -14.20 8.65
N GLN A 587 7.50 -14.02 8.12
CA GLN A 587 7.26 -13.26 6.91
C GLN A 587 7.10 -11.77 7.25
N PRO A 588 8.02 -10.88 6.84
CA PRO A 588 7.73 -9.46 6.82
C PRO A 588 6.57 -9.17 5.86
N PHE A 589 5.76 -8.15 6.18
CA PHE A 589 4.59 -7.74 5.39
C PHE A 589 5.01 -7.14 4.03
N TYR A 590 5.20 -8.00 3.03
CA TYR A 590 5.38 -7.62 1.63
C TYR A 590 4.12 -7.98 0.81
N SER A 591 3.19 -7.04 0.71
CA SER A 591 2.00 -7.17 -0.13
C SER A 591 2.34 -7.11 -1.63
N ARG A 592 2.60 -8.29 -2.22
CA ARG A 592 2.61 -8.61 -3.67
C ARG A 592 3.43 -7.78 -4.67
N PHE A 593 4.14 -6.73 -4.26
CA PHE A 593 5.12 -6.05 -5.13
C PHE A 593 6.32 -6.93 -5.54
N SER A 594 6.43 -8.15 -4.99
CA SER A 594 7.35 -9.20 -5.43
C SER A 594 7.24 -9.56 -6.92
N ILE A 595 6.09 -9.35 -7.58
CA ILE A 595 5.94 -9.62 -9.03
C ILE A 595 6.86 -8.72 -9.91
N LEU A 596 7.45 -7.65 -9.35
CA LEU A 596 8.55 -6.88 -9.97
C LEU A 596 9.86 -6.90 -9.14
N GLY A 597 9.93 -7.64 -8.04
CA GLY A 597 11.10 -7.76 -7.16
C GLY A 597 11.80 -9.12 -7.22
N GLU A 598 11.04 -10.22 -7.24
CA GLU A 598 11.54 -11.61 -7.13
C GLU A 598 12.06 -12.19 -8.47
N MET A 599 12.57 -11.35 -9.36
CA MET A 599 13.35 -11.78 -10.53
C MET A 599 14.88 -11.79 -10.29
N PHE A 600 15.35 -11.34 -9.12
CA PHE A 600 16.79 -11.13 -8.85
C PHE A 600 17.28 -11.60 -7.46
N GLU A 601 16.71 -12.70 -6.93
CA GLU A 601 17.39 -13.49 -5.89
C GLU A 601 17.71 -14.90 -6.40
N GLU A 602 18.99 -15.31 -6.32
CA GLU A 602 19.53 -16.52 -6.98
C GLU A 602 18.98 -17.87 -6.44
N LYS A 603 18.15 -17.85 -5.40
CA LYS A 603 17.84 -19.04 -4.58
C LYS A 603 16.60 -19.83 -5.01
N TYR A 604 15.80 -19.30 -5.94
CA TYR A 604 14.51 -19.89 -6.36
C TYR A 604 14.38 -20.10 -7.88
N MET A 605 15.49 -20.08 -8.62
CA MET A 605 15.46 -20.39 -10.05
C MET A 605 15.16 -21.87 -10.28
N PRO A 606 14.14 -22.25 -11.09
CA PRO A 606 13.88 -23.65 -11.41
C PRO A 606 15.05 -24.29 -12.17
N SER A 607 15.20 -25.61 -12.10
CA SER A 607 16.24 -26.29 -12.85
C SER A 607 15.99 -26.20 -14.36
N LYS A 608 17.04 -26.50 -15.14
CA LYS A 608 16.95 -26.53 -16.60
C LYS A 608 15.96 -27.61 -17.06
N GLU A 609 15.85 -28.69 -16.30
CA GLU A 609 14.89 -29.77 -16.52
C GLU A 609 13.44 -29.30 -16.25
N ASP A 610 13.20 -28.53 -15.19
CA ASP A 610 11.86 -28.00 -14.83
C ASP A 610 11.32 -27.05 -15.92
N LEU A 611 12.17 -26.13 -16.41
CA LEU A 611 11.82 -25.17 -17.46
C LEU A 611 11.56 -25.82 -18.83
N LEU A 612 12.01 -27.07 -19.03
CA LEU A 612 11.75 -27.85 -20.25
C LEU A 612 10.51 -28.76 -20.15
N ALA A 613 9.87 -28.83 -18.97
CA ALA A 613 8.67 -29.64 -18.73
C ALA A 613 7.35 -28.84 -18.83
N MET A 614 7.40 -27.50 -18.93
CA MET A 614 6.22 -26.64 -19.03
C MET A 614 5.84 -26.36 -20.50
N GLU A 615 4.90 -27.13 -21.05
CA GLU A 615 4.28 -26.78 -22.35
C GLU A 615 3.27 -25.63 -22.19
N PRO A 616 3.40 -24.51 -22.94
CA PRO A 616 2.46 -23.40 -22.89
C PRO A 616 1.18 -23.72 -23.67
N THR A 617 0.01 -23.51 -23.06
CA THR A 617 -1.28 -23.61 -23.74
C THR A 617 -1.43 -22.50 -24.78
N SER A 618 -1.63 -22.87 -26.04
CA SER A 618 -1.42 -22.01 -27.22
C SER A 618 -2.47 -20.89 -27.46
N GLY A 619 -3.33 -20.58 -26.48
CA GLY A 619 -4.43 -19.62 -26.66
C GLY A 619 -4.06 -18.15 -26.46
N GLU A 620 -3.24 -17.84 -25.45
CA GLU A 620 -3.14 -16.47 -24.93
C GLU A 620 -2.22 -15.55 -25.75
N LEU A 621 -1.13 -16.10 -26.30
CA LEU A 621 -0.18 -15.33 -27.10
C LEU A 621 -0.77 -14.95 -28.47
N ASP A 622 -1.46 -15.87 -29.13
CA ASP A 622 -2.08 -15.64 -30.43
C ASP A 622 -3.23 -14.63 -30.33
N ASP A 623 -4.04 -14.68 -29.26
CA ASP A 623 -5.11 -13.70 -29.07
C ASP A 623 -4.60 -12.30 -28.68
N LEU A 624 -3.44 -12.20 -28.01
CA LEU A 624 -2.74 -10.94 -27.81
C LEU A 624 -2.22 -10.36 -29.15
N VAL A 625 -1.56 -11.18 -29.97
CA VAL A 625 -1.08 -10.78 -31.31
C VAL A 625 -2.25 -10.34 -32.20
N ARG A 626 -3.38 -11.05 -32.15
CA ARG A 626 -4.61 -10.71 -32.88
C ARG A 626 -5.17 -9.35 -32.47
N ARG A 627 -5.32 -9.09 -31.16
CA ARG A 627 -5.80 -7.80 -30.63
C ARG A 627 -4.89 -6.62 -31.04
N ILE A 628 -3.57 -6.83 -31.09
CA ILE A 628 -2.62 -5.82 -31.58
C ILE A 628 -2.82 -5.57 -33.08
N GLY A 629 -2.94 -6.64 -33.89
CA GLY A 629 -3.18 -6.53 -35.33
C GLY A 629 -4.48 -5.81 -35.69
N ASP A 630 -5.57 -6.08 -34.99
CA ASP A 630 -6.88 -5.47 -35.24
C ASP A 630 -6.89 -3.97 -34.83
N SER A 631 -6.21 -3.61 -33.74
CA SER A 631 -6.00 -2.21 -33.32
C SER A 631 -5.21 -1.38 -34.36
N LEU A 632 -4.18 -1.97 -34.96
CA LEU A 632 -3.39 -1.33 -36.02
C LEU A 632 -4.22 -1.15 -37.32
N ARG A 633 -5.04 -2.15 -37.70
CA ARG A 633 -5.94 -2.07 -38.86
C ARG A 633 -6.99 -0.98 -38.72
N LEU A 634 -7.61 -0.83 -37.56
CA LEU A 634 -8.58 0.24 -37.27
C LEU A 634 -7.96 1.64 -37.44
N LYS A 635 -6.73 1.84 -36.95
CA LYS A 635 -6.00 3.12 -37.12
C LYS A 635 -5.64 3.41 -38.58
N ALA A 636 -5.28 2.38 -39.36
CA ALA A 636 -5.02 2.52 -40.80
C ALA A 636 -6.28 2.94 -41.59
N ALA A 637 -7.43 2.32 -41.31
CA ALA A 637 -8.70 2.65 -41.95
C ALA A 637 -9.14 4.11 -41.66
N HIS A 638 -8.93 4.58 -40.43
CA HIS A 638 -9.24 5.96 -40.07
C HIS A 638 -8.38 6.98 -40.83
N LYS A 639 -7.08 6.68 -41.04
CA LYS A 639 -6.14 7.54 -41.79
C LYS A 639 -6.52 7.66 -43.28
N GLN A 640 -7.03 6.61 -43.91
CA GLN A 640 -7.55 6.69 -45.29
C GLN A 640 -8.80 7.58 -45.42
N ARG A 641 -9.68 7.59 -44.42
CA ARG A 641 -10.91 8.42 -44.44
C ARG A 641 -10.58 9.91 -44.40
N VAL A 642 -9.70 10.33 -43.49
CA VAL A 642 -9.24 11.73 -43.36
C VAL A 642 -8.41 12.19 -44.58
N GLY A 643 -7.69 11.28 -45.24
CA GLY A 643 -6.87 11.60 -46.41
C GLY A 643 -7.65 12.14 -47.63
N ARG A 644 -8.90 11.71 -47.83
CA ARG A 644 -9.71 12.15 -48.98
C ARG A 644 -10.25 13.58 -48.88
N GLU A 645 -10.43 14.11 -47.66
CA GLU A 645 -11.04 15.43 -47.45
C GLU A 645 -10.04 16.59 -47.62
N ARG A 646 -8.73 16.32 -47.53
CA ARG A 646 -7.68 17.37 -47.60
C ARG A 646 -7.16 17.72 -49.00
N MET A 647 -7.47 16.94 -50.04
CA MET A 647 -6.98 17.25 -51.41
C MET A 647 -7.76 18.35 -52.14
N ALA A 648 -8.79 18.94 -51.53
CA ALA A 648 -9.64 19.96 -52.16
C ALA A 648 -9.18 21.42 -51.95
N ALA A 649 -8.09 21.68 -51.19
CA ALA A 649 -7.77 23.02 -50.70
C ALA A 649 -6.38 23.56 -51.08
N THR A 650 -6.35 24.81 -51.54
CA THR A 650 -5.20 25.74 -51.57
C THR A 650 -3.94 25.35 -52.35
N GLN A 651 -3.93 25.71 -53.64
CA GLN A 651 -2.73 26.30 -54.25
C GLN A 651 -2.59 27.77 -53.82
N ARG A 652 -1.40 28.21 -53.35
CA ARG A 652 -0.76 29.52 -53.61
C ARG A 652 0.55 29.64 -52.81
N ALA A 653 1.52 30.38 -53.36
CA ALA A 653 2.85 30.58 -52.76
C ALA A 653 3.20 32.07 -52.65
N SER A 654 4.20 32.41 -51.82
CA SER A 654 4.82 33.74 -51.73
C SER A 654 6.28 33.60 -51.20
N PRO A 655 7.22 34.54 -51.46
CA PRO A 655 8.66 34.24 -51.44
C PRO A 655 9.52 35.03 -50.41
N TYR A 656 10.85 35.00 -50.60
CA TYR A 656 11.96 35.62 -49.83
C TYR A 656 12.35 34.90 -48.52
N GLY A 657 13.64 34.72 -48.16
CA GLY A 657 14.90 35.06 -48.83
C GLY A 657 16.09 35.10 -47.85
N LEU A 658 16.99 34.09 -47.91
CA LEU A 658 18.20 33.89 -47.07
C LEU A 658 19.20 35.08 -47.08
N PRO A 659 20.11 35.18 -46.07
CA PRO A 659 21.49 34.68 -46.28
C PRO A 659 22.18 34.02 -45.06
N VAL A 660 23.42 33.54 -45.29
CA VAL A 660 24.21 32.57 -44.47
C VAL A 660 25.55 33.16 -43.99
N ALA A 661 26.12 32.64 -42.89
CA ALA A 661 27.54 32.78 -42.52
C ALA A 661 28.13 31.46 -41.97
N LYS A 662 29.47 31.31 -41.91
CA LYS A 662 30.18 30.04 -41.61
C LYS A 662 31.48 30.20 -40.79
N SER A 663 31.92 29.07 -40.21
CA SER A 663 33.31 28.59 -40.03
C SER A 663 34.13 28.96 -38.79
N GLY A 664 35.06 28.06 -38.42
CA GLY A 664 36.09 28.23 -37.37
C GLY A 664 36.60 26.90 -36.78
N THR A 665 37.70 26.33 -37.30
CA THR A 665 38.27 25.03 -36.84
C THR A 665 39.80 24.99 -36.82
N VAL A 666 40.39 24.22 -35.89
CA VAL A 666 41.80 23.76 -35.83
C VAL A 666 41.94 22.70 -34.70
N CYS A 667 42.98 21.86 -34.53
CA CYS A 667 43.71 20.89 -35.37
C CYS A 667 44.70 20.12 -34.44
N LYS A 668 45.27 18.93 -34.66
CA LYS A 668 45.07 17.69 -35.48
C LYS A 668 46.26 16.75 -35.14
N LYS A 669 46.10 15.41 -34.92
CA LYS A 669 47.03 14.30 -35.35
C LYS A 669 46.78 12.91 -34.72
N SER A 670 47.15 11.87 -35.49
CA SER A 670 47.26 10.41 -35.23
C SER A 670 48.15 9.80 -36.36
N PRO A 671 48.31 8.47 -36.62
CA PRO A 671 47.91 7.23 -35.92
C PRO A 671 49.16 6.50 -35.34
N PRO A 672 49.65 5.24 -35.62
CA PRO A 672 49.30 4.17 -36.59
C PRO A 672 48.79 2.84 -35.92
N ARG A 673 49.38 1.66 -36.21
CA ARG A 673 49.00 0.30 -35.74
C ARG A 673 50.19 -0.69 -35.73
N ASN A 674 50.20 -1.68 -34.83
CA ASN A 674 50.08 -3.13 -35.13
C ASN A 674 50.39 -4.02 -33.90
N ALA A 675 49.98 -5.31 -33.94
CA ALA A 675 49.95 -6.17 -32.76
C ALA A 675 50.49 -7.60 -32.98
N ARG A 676 51.03 -8.23 -31.92
CA ARG A 676 50.98 -9.68 -31.67
C ARG A 676 51.48 -10.06 -30.27
N ARG A 677 50.65 -10.84 -29.53
CA ARG A 677 50.89 -12.12 -28.80
C ARG A 677 52.17 -12.25 -27.92
N LEU A 678 52.19 -13.01 -26.81
CA LEU A 678 51.51 -14.30 -26.52
C LEU A 678 50.95 -14.40 -25.08
N LEU A 679 49.82 -15.14 -24.96
CA LEU A 679 49.45 -16.23 -24.01
C LEU A 679 49.92 -16.16 -22.52
N HIS A 680 49.13 -16.62 -21.53
CA HIS A 680 48.26 -17.81 -21.57
C HIS A 680 47.21 -17.87 -20.42
N ARG A 681 45.97 -18.32 -20.74
CA ARG A 681 44.91 -18.84 -19.81
C ARG A 681 44.33 -17.82 -18.80
N ARG A 682 43.08 -17.98 -18.32
CA ARG A 682 42.01 -18.94 -18.61
C ARG A 682 40.67 -18.18 -18.66
N CYS A 683 39.63 -18.75 -19.27
CA CYS A 683 38.27 -18.29 -19.02
C CYS A 683 37.82 -18.82 -17.66
N ASP A 684 37.00 -18.05 -16.97
CA ASP A 684 35.67 -18.52 -16.55
C ASP A 684 34.65 -17.53 -17.16
N ALA A 685 33.43 -17.98 -17.40
CA ALA A 685 32.38 -17.18 -18.04
C ALA A 685 31.07 -17.43 -17.30
N ASP A 686 30.43 -16.37 -16.82
CA ASP A 686 29.03 -16.37 -16.34
C ASP A 686 28.51 -14.91 -16.25
N ASP A 687 28.40 -14.25 -17.40
CA ASP A 687 27.49 -13.10 -17.58
C ASP A 687 26.69 -13.32 -18.88
N PRO A 688 25.47 -13.87 -18.80
CA PRO A 688 24.62 -14.07 -19.97
C PRO A 688 23.98 -12.76 -20.50
N TYR A 689 24.13 -11.64 -19.80
CA TYR A 689 23.48 -10.36 -20.11
C TYR A 689 24.43 -9.28 -20.63
N ALA A 690 25.75 -9.44 -20.54
CA ALA A 690 26.76 -8.49 -21.06
C ALA A 690 26.43 -7.97 -22.48
N MET A 691 26.10 -8.88 -23.41
CA MET A 691 25.74 -8.53 -24.79
C MET A 691 24.41 -7.77 -24.88
N LEU A 692 23.43 -8.09 -24.01
CA LEU A 692 22.14 -7.39 -23.96
C LEU A 692 22.31 -5.97 -23.39
N GLN A 693 23.13 -5.81 -22.36
CA GLN A 693 23.48 -4.51 -21.78
C GLN A 693 24.24 -3.64 -22.79
N GLU A 694 25.16 -4.20 -23.57
CA GLU A 694 25.86 -3.47 -24.64
C GLU A 694 24.91 -3.05 -25.80
N LEU A 695 23.94 -3.89 -26.16
CA LEU A 695 22.91 -3.56 -27.17
C LEU A 695 21.90 -2.52 -26.69
N LEU A 696 21.53 -2.54 -25.40
CA LEU A 696 20.70 -1.51 -24.75
C LEU A 696 21.47 -0.18 -24.67
N ARG A 697 22.68 -0.20 -24.11
CA ARG A 697 23.52 0.99 -23.90
C ARG A 697 23.97 1.68 -25.19
N SER A 698 23.96 0.96 -26.32
CA SER A 698 24.25 1.51 -27.65
C SER A 698 23.00 1.84 -28.48
N GLY A 699 21.79 1.61 -27.96
CA GLY A 699 20.52 1.84 -28.67
C GLY A 699 20.25 0.90 -29.86
N ASN A 700 21.14 -0.06 -30.12
CA ASN A 700 21.08 -0.92 -31.30
C ASN A 700 20.09 -2.10 -31.17
N LEU A 701 19.53 -2.33 -29.98
CA LEU A 701 18.62 -3.45 -29.72
C LEU A 701 17.46 -3.53 -30.74
N ILE A 702 16.83 -2.41 -31.08
CA ILE A 702 15.73 -2.35 -32.06
C ILE A 702 16.23 -2.68 -33.47
N LYS A 703 17.39 -2.17 -33.87
CA LYS A 703 17.99 -2.46 -35.20
C LYS A 703 18.37 -3.93 -35.35
N GLU A 704 18.94 -4.55 -34.31
CA GLU A 704 19.27 -5.97 -34.30
C GLU A 704 18.01 -6.86 -34.24
N ALA A 705 16.95 -6.44 -33.55
CA ALA A 705 15.64 -7.12 -33.56
C ALA A 705 15.01 -7.12 -34.96
N VAL A 706 14.91 -5.96 -35.62
CA VAL A 706 14.39 -5.84 -36.99
C VAL A 706 15.21 -6.68 -37.99
N LYS A 707 16.53 -6.65 -37.87
CA LYS A 707 17.46 -7.47 -38.68
C LYS A 707 17.26 -8.98 -38.46
N ARG A 708 16.96 -9.42 -37.24
CA ARG A 708 16.66 -10.84 -36.94
C ARG A 708 15.27 -11.27 -37.44
N LEU A 709 14.30 -10.36 -37.48
CA LEU A 709 13.00 -10.60 -38.11
C LEU A 709 13.13 -10.74 -39.64
N GLY A 710 13.92 -9.87 -40.29
CA GLY A 710 14.25 -10.00 -41.72
C GLY A 710 14.86 -11.37 -42.07
N ASN A 711 15.82 -11.83 -41.25
CA ASN A 711 16.48 -13.13 -41.44
C ASN A 711 15.59 -14.37 -41.16
N ARG A 712 14.34 -14.22 -40.69
CA ARG A 712 13.38 -15.35 -40.65
C ARG A 712 12.77 -15.61 -42.03
N GLY A 713 12.39 -14.57 -42.77
CA GLY A 713 11.73 -14.71 -44.07
C GLY A 713 12.56 -15.45 -45.14
N GLU A 714 13.89 -15.34 -45.09
CA GLU A 714 14.77 -16.12 -45.98
C GLU A 714 14.80 -17.62 -45.62
N LYS A 715 14.68 -17.97 -44.33
CA LYS A 715 14.71 -19.37 -43.87
C LYS A 715 13.40 -20.12 -44.12
N GLU A 716 12.28 -19.41 -44.16
CA GLU A 716 10.97 -20.00 -44.48
C GLU A 716 10.85 -20.26 -45.98
N ARG A 717 11.26 -19.32 -46.84
CA ARG A 717 11.37 -19.54 -48.30
C ARG A 717 12.31 -20.70 -48.66
N ALA A 718 13.39 -20.90 -47.91
CA ALA A 718 14.31 -22.04 -48.06
C ALA A 718 13.76 -23.40 -47.53
N ARG A 719 12.56 -23.41 -46.94
CA ARG A 719 11.80 -24.59 -46.52
C ARG A 719 10.70 -24.94 -47.51
N GLU A 720 9.91 -23.97 -47.96
CA GLU A 720 8.83 -24.18 -48.95
C GLU A 720 9.35 -24.72 -50.28
N ALA A 721 10.52 -24.23 -50.73
CA ALA A 721 11.21 -24.72 -51.94
C ALA A 721 11.68 -26.20 -51.87
N ARG A 722 11.39 -26.92 -50.77
CA ARG A 722 11.81 -28.31 -50.54
C ARG A 722 10.65 -29.30 -50.42
N TYR A 723 9.41 -28.86 -50.59
CA TYR A 723 8.20 -29.70 -50.44
C TYR A 723 7.49 -30.06 -51.77
N HIS A 724 8.07 -29.69 -52.92
CA HIS A 724 7.53 -29.97 -54.27
C HIS A 724 8.35 -30.98 -55.08
N HIS A 725 9.17 -31.80 -54.41
CA HIS A 725 9.87 -32.94 -55.02
C HIS A 725 10.00 -34.10 -54.03
N ASP A 726 8.92 -34.87 -53.90
CA ASP A 726 8.96 -36.34 -54.02
C ASP A 726 7.52 -36.89 -54.03
N SER A 727 7.07 -37.33 -55.21
CA SER A 727 5.75 -37.92 -55.41
C SER A 727 5.81 -38.98 -56.51
N ASN A 728 5.93 -40.26 -56.14
CA ASN A 728 5.63 -41.43 -56.98
C ASN A 728 5.69 -42.73 -56.18
N CYS A 729 4.86 -43.70 -56.59
CA CYS A 729 4.84 -45.12 -56.18
C CYS A 729 4.49 -45.42 -54.70
N ASP A 730 3.80 -46.51 -54.34
CA ASP A 730 2.81 -47.34 -55.04
C ASP A 730 1.99 -48.13 -54.00
N SER A 731 0.85 -48.73 -54.38
CA SER A 731 0.00 -49.60 -53.50
C SER A 731 0.25 -51.11 -53.78
N PRO A 732 -0.43 -52.10 -53.14
CA PRO A 732 -1.28 -52.17 -51.92
C PRO A 732 -0.86 -53.38 -50.98
N VAL A 733 -1.81 -53.99 -50.23
CA VAL A 733 -1.81 -55.40 -49.69
C VAL A 733 -0.98 -55.65 -48.39
N SER A 734 -1.38 -56.48 -47.39
CA SER A 734 -2.69 -56.99 -46.87
C SER A 734 -2.51 -57.74 -45.51
N GLU A 735 -3.62 -58.25 -44.93
CA GLU A 735 -3.72 -59.41 -44.00
C GLU A 735 -3.18 -59.28 -42.54
N LEU A 736 -3.99 -59.63 -41.51
CA LEU A 736 -4.15 -60.92 -40.76
C LEU A 736 -2.94 -61.31 -39.86
N SER A 737 -3.08 -61.94 -38.68
CA SER A 737 -4.27 -62.24 -37.84
C SER A 737 -3.87 -62.79 -36.44
N GLU A 738 -4.59 -62.31 -35.40
CA GLU A 738 -5.15 -63.09 -34.27
C GLU A 738 -4.29 -63.91 -33.26
N MET A 739 -5.01 -64.33 -32.21
CA MET A 739 -4.77 -65.41 -31.22
C MET A 739 -3.79 -65.19 -30.05
N SER A 740 -4.09 -65.66 -28.81
CA SER A 740 -5.36 -65.85 -28.04
C SER A 740 -5.08 -66.49 -26.66
N SER A 741 -6.05 -66.40 -25.74
CA SER A 741 -6.38 -67.23 -24.53
C SER A 741 -6.43 -66.39 -23.23
N ASP A 742 -7.63 -66.16 -22.67
CA ASP A 742 -8.35 -66.95 -21.63
C ASP A 742 -7.88 -66.65 -20.19
N SER A 743 -8.67 -66.71 -19.11
CA SER A 743 -10.14 -66.69 -18.86
C SER A 743 -10.34 -66.35 -17.36
N SER A 744 -11.51 -66.26 -16.69
CA SER A 744 -12.93 -66.51 -17.00
C SER A 744 -13.81 -65.55 -16.16
N ASP A 745 -14.92 -64.99 -16.66
CA ASP A 745 -16.32 -65.43 -16.45
C ASP A 745 -16.86 -65.44 -14.99
N ARG A 746 -18.14 -65.01 -14.85
CA ARG A 746 -19.07 -65.12 -13.69
C ARG A 746 -18.91 -64.16 -12.49
N SER A 747 -19.98 -63.71 -11.82
CA SER A 747 -21.42 -63.66 -12.18
C SER A 747 -22.24 -62.83 -11.18
N ASP A 748 -23.29 -62.13 -11.68
CA ASP A 748 -24.70 -62.10 -11.24
C ASP A 748 -25.10 -62.59 -9.82
N SER A 749 -26.18 -62.11 -9.17
CA SER A 749 -27.31 -61.22 -9.54
C SER A 749 -28.03 -60.76 -8.22
N ARG A 750 -29.11 -59.96 -8.16
CA ARG A 750 -30.22 -59.59 -9.07
C ARG A 750 -30.68 -58.16 -8.82
#